data_AF-A0A8J4CZR7-F1
#
_entry.id   AF-A0A8J4CZR7-F1
#
_cell.length_a   1.000
_cell.length_b   1.000
_cell.length_c   1.000
_cell.angle_alpha   90.00
_cell.angle_beta   90.00
_cell.angle_gamma   90.00
#
_symmetry.space_group_name_H-M   'P 1'
#
loop_
_entity.id
_entity.type
_entity.pdbx_description
1 polymer ?
#
loop_
_entity_poly.entity_id
_entity_poly.type
_entity_poly.pdbx_seq_one_letter_code
_entity_poly.pdbx_strand_id
1 'polypeptide(L)'
;MRTPQAFGPMLWPPRATLLFALGLVLLLQPPELDVLSPAAGRPLASLGFATARIDMPVKTYGARGLGVTDRLDGEVDKNTDDDGDADTTGGASGATNIGYDVGVEGHVCGETCYNGILAGTSGACKAQEFNPGLFHMLTDARTRRAAQSFFGDHARLRAALKRYQDGANLTIVTVGGSITAGQGAVDAPPYPKWLQFVLDANLPDKDRVRVHNGAVPGTSSQYMSSCHNVHVPREADVIFVEYAVNDEEMPMPHMNNQIRRPYERLLRKLLGYPKRPAVVLMHAYRWFQIPAEFSGQFWPSSERQQSEFGVFYGLPQLSVKACCYHYMTAGKKGFQVERPRANHHGVIQYENFIDAKLKDYAFYYDIVHPDGNTGHRIMGEIAAQLVLDAWADVAAGYQLSSEDQEAMDAPLPVPMLPDNFEPQADKCFIGPTFQRTMIETDGFEWVNEGKSADLPKWGYVSDVPDKYIKFKINTLSNRTQHDAMVTVELGHLRSYENMGRAGVQCEGGCTCTYWILDGHQDARTSQTFLQAFKVTQSEECIISVRVVHETSSGKHKVKITGIMVSEDPEAAAFQNWASFDWVSIAASKDPKGVFEIGNIARRALLDRNAASSADIMEFYFKSLEGGPAGGGSGVTNFDEPVTQFFGDIDGLDESKRH
;
A
#
# COMPACT_ATOMS: atom_id res chain seq x y z
N MET A 1 56.99 64.38 -12.17
CA MET A 1 58.24 64.39 -12.97
C MET A 1 58.51 62.98 -13.48
N ARG A 2 59.22 62.83 -14.61
CA ARG A 2 60.00 61.64 -15.05
C ARG A 2 59.47 60.21 -14.80
N THR A 3 59.00 59.57 -15.89
CA THR A 3 59.44 58.26 -16.48
C THR A 3 59.51 56.93 -15.65
N PRO A 4 59.45 55.74 -16.30
CA PRO A 4 58.80 54.55 -15.72
C PRO A 4 59.64 53.22 -15.77
N GLN A 5 58.96 52.05 -15.79
CA GLN A 5 59.45 50.65 -15.95
C GLN A 5 60.00 49.97 -14.66
N ALA A 6 60.10 48.63 -14.54
CA ALA A 6 59.33 47.45 -15.01
C ALA A 6 60.00 46.17 -14.43
N PHE A 7 59.30 45.02 -14.30
CA PHE A 7 59.75 43.62 -14.56
C PHE A 7 58.72 42.55 -14.11
N GLY A 8 58.95 41.28 -14.45
CA GLY A 8 57.95 40.18 -14.45
C GLY A 8 58.16 39.02 -13.44
N PRO A 9 57.47 37.86 -13.64
CA PRO A 9 57.20 36.84 -12.60
C PRO A 9 58.11 35.59 -12.64
N MET A 10 57.90 34.65 -11.70
CA MET A 10 58.59 33.34 -11.65
C MET A 10 57.69 32.21 -11.09
N LEU A 11 58.01 30.94 -11.39
CA LEU A 11 57.20 29.73 -11.13
C LEU A 11 58.06 28.52 -10.69
N TRP A 12 57.64 27.79 -9.63
CA TRP A 12 57.71 26.31 -9.36
C TRP A 12 59.03 25.51 -9.63
N PRO A 13 59.18 24.18 -9.31
CA PRO A 13 58.40 23.19 -8.52
C PRO A 13 59.24 22.79 -7.25
N PRO A 14 59.59 21.53 -6.80
CA PRO A 14 59.12 20.14 -7.04
C PRO A 14 58.81 19.29 -5.75
N ARG A 15 59.65 18.32 -5.32
CA ARG A 15 59.34 17.24 -4.32
C ARG A 15 60.60 16.70 -3.59
N ALA A 16 60.45 16.25 -2.33
CA ALA A 16 61.48 15.55 -1.52
C ALA A 16 60.85 14.50 -0.53
N THR A 17 61.65 13.63 0.10
CA THR A 17 61.24 12.26 0.50
C THR A 17 62.10 11.58 1.63
N LEU A 18 61.52 10.67 2.45
CA LEU A 18 62.16 9.69 3.40
C LEU A 18 62.84 10.28 4.69
N LEU A 19 63.07 9.60 5.86
CA LEU A 19 62.51 8.42 6.58
C LEU A 19 63.03 8.35 8.06
N PHE A 20 62.37 7.59 8.97
CA PHE A 20 62.87 6.98 10.25
C PHE A 20 63.30 7.90 11.43
N ALA A 21 63.28 7.52 12.74
CA ALA A 21 62.86 6.27 13.45
C ALA A 21 62.59 6.48 14.99
N LEU A 22 62.03 5.43 15.63
CA LEU A 22 62.11 5.03 17.07
C LEU A 22 61.35 5.84 18.15
N GLY A 23 60.64 5.13 19.07
CA GLY A 23 59.86 5.78 20.14
C GLY A 23 59.07 4.96 21.19
N LEU A 24 59.23 3.62 21.29
CA LEU A 24 58.82 2.74 22.42
C LEU A 24 57.33 2.70 22.88
N VAL A 25 56.71 1.51 22.85
CA VAL A 25 55.39 1.21 23.46
C VAL A 25 55.52 0.02 24.42
N LEU A 26 54.74 0.02 25.50
CA LEU A 26 54.77 -1.00 26.56
C LEU A 26 53.66 -2.06 26.39
N LEU A 27 53.95 -3.30 26.76
CA LEU A 27 53.17 -4.51 26.43
C LEU A 27 52.12 -4.87 27.47
N LEU A 28 50.95 -5.35 27.00
CA LEU A 28 50.12 -6.38 27.64
C LEU A 28 49.63 -7.35 26.56
N GLN A 29 49.58 -8.65 26.85
CA GLN A 29 49.32 -9.72 25.88
C GLN A 29 47.89 -10.30 26.00
N PRO A 30 47.28 -10.75 24.88
CA PRO A 30 46.40 -11.91 24.83
C PRO A 30 47.17 -13.18 24.41
N PRO A 31 46.65 -14.40 24.71
CA PRO A 31 47.32 -15.67 24.38
C PRO A 31 47.16 -16.12 22.93
N GLU A 32 47.96 -17.12 22.55
CA GLU A 32 48.16 -17.59 21.17
C GLU A 32 47.08 -18.56 20.67
N LEU A 33 46.97 -18.68 19.34
CA LEU A 33 46.17 -19.68 18.62
C LEU A 33 47.10 -20.46 17.69
N ASP A 34 47.29 -21.75 17.97
CA ASP A 34 48.17 -22.63 17.18
C ASP A 34 47.67 -22.85 15.75
N VAL A 35 48.58 -22.76 14.79
CA VAL A 35 48.32 -23.06 13.36
C VAL A 35 49.25 -24.17 12.90
N LEU A 36 48.69 -25.34 12.58
CA LEU A 36 49.43 -26.46 11.98
C LEU A 36 48.76 -27.05 10.73
N SER A 37 49.55 -27.04 9.66
CA SER A 37 49.42 -27.81 8.41
C SER A 37 50.84 -27.91 7.82
N PRO A 38 51.22 -28.94 7.02
CA PRO A 38 50.42 -29.37 5.86
C PRO A 38 50.42 -30.88 5.51
N ALA A 39 49.56 -31.24 4.53
CA ALA A 39 49.67 -32.31 3.50
C ALA A 39 50.21 -33.73 3.89
N ALA A 40 49.53 -34.84 3.54
CA ALA A 40 49.39 -35.31 2.15
C ALA A 40 48.54 -36.62 2.01
N GLY A 41 48.04 -36.92 0.79
CA GLY A 41 48.24 -38.29 0.23
C GLY A 41 47.09 -39.30 0.06
N ARG A 42 46.12 -39.05 -0.86
CA ARG A 42 45.33 -40.09 -1.61
C ARG A 42 44.39 -41.00 -0.77
N PRO A 43 43.62 -41.92 -1.39
CA PRO A 43 42.49 -41.62 -2.29
C PRO A 43 41.15 -42.21 -1.77
N LEU A 44 40.02 -41.61 -2.14
CA LEU A 44 38.70 -42.14 -1.80
C LEU A 44 38.32 -43.37 -2.65
N ALA A 45 37.93 -44.45 -1.98
CA ALA A 45 37.38 -45.65 -2.60
C ALA A 45 35.85 -45.59 -2.69
N SER A 46 35.28 -46.23 -3.71
CA SER A 46 33.84 -46.28 -3.96
C SER A 46 33.11 -47.26 -3.02
N LEU A 47 32.04 -46.83 -2.36
CA LEU A 47 31.11 -47.71 -1.65
C LEU A 47 29.63 -47.34 -1.85
N GLY A 48 28.89 -48.26 -2.45
CA GLY A 48 27.55 -48.70 -2.03
C GLY A 48 26.41 -47.68 -1.94
N PHE A 49 25.47 -47.78 -2.88
CA PHE A 49 24.07 -47.40 -2.61
C PHE A 49 23.50 -48.28 -1.47
N ALA A 50 22.79 -47.66 -0.52
CA ALA A 50 21.99 -48.36 0.48
C ALA A 50 20.57 -47.77 0.53
N THR A 51 19.63 -48.39 -0.21
CA THR A 51 18.22 -47.99 -0.22
C THR A 51 17.47 -48.63 0.96
N ALA A 52 17.30 -47.88 2.04
CA ALA A 52 16.47 -48.31 3.16
C ALA A 52 14.98 -48.34 2.72
N ARG A 53 14.37 -49.52 2.74
CA ARG A 53 12.90 -49.66 2.66
C ARG A 53 12.31 -49.43 4.05
N ILE A 54 11.20 -48.69 4.10
CA ILE A 54 10.32 -48.62 5.28
C ILE A 54 8.99 -49.19 4.83
N ASP A 55 8.65 -50.39 5.31
CA ASP A 55 7.36 -51.01 5.04
C ASP A 55 6.28 -50.37 5.95
N MET A 56 5.16 -49.97 5.36
CA MET A 56 3.96 -49.54 6.09
C MET A 56 2.77 -50.43 5.71
N PRO A 57 1.99 -50.94 6.69
CA PRO A 57 0.90 -51.88 6.41
C PRO A 57 -0.35 -51.17 5.88
N VAL A 58 -0.66 -51.38 4.60
CA VAL A 58 -1.91 -50.92 3.98
C VAL A 58 -3.08 -51.80 4.45
N LYS A 59 -4.08 -51.20 5.10
CA LYS A 59 -5.38 -51.85 5.35
C LYS A 59 -6.26 -51.75 4.11
N THR A 60 -6.64 -52.90 3.56
CA THR A 60 -7.63 -53.01 2.49
C THR A 60 -9.06 -53.07 3.04
N TYR A 61 -10.00 -52.46 2.32
CA TYR A 61 -11.44 -52.72 2.46
C TYR A 61 -12.01 -53.16 1.11
N GLY A 62 -12.89 -54.16 1.14
CA GLY A 62 -13.29 -54.92 -0.05
C GLY A 62 -14.53 -54.40 -0.78
N ALA A 63 -14.35 -54.13 -2.07
CA ALA A 63 -15.26 -54.30 -3.20
C ALA A 63 -16.77 -54.54 -2.99
N ARG A 64 -17.58 -53.87 -3.84
CA ARG A 64 -18.56 -54.54 -4.71
C ARG A 64 -18.58 -53.87 -6.09
N GLY A 65 -18.84 -54.65 -7.12
CA GLY A 65 -18.95 -54.17 -8.50
C GLY A 65 -19.75 -55.14 -9.38
N LEU A 66 -20.47 -54.57 -10.35
CA LEU A 66 -21.21 -55.18 -11.45
C LEU A 66 -21.20 -54.12 -12.58
N GLY A 67 -21.24 -54.43 -13.88
CA GLY A 67 -21.27 -55.70 -14.59
C GLY A 67 -21.69 -55.41 -16.04
N VAL A 68 -21.00 -55.93 -17.05
CA VAL A 68 -21.17 -55.49 -18.46
C VAL A 68 -21.97 -56.49 -19.30
N THR A 69 -23.02 -55.99 -19.96
CA THR A 69 -23.79 -56.57 -21.09
C THR A 69 -24.57 -55.43 -21.76
N ASP A 70 -24.90 -55.41 -23.06
CA ASP A 70 -24.30 -55.99 -24.27
C ASP A 70 -24.86 -55.16 -25.47
N ARG A 71 -24.57 -55.53 -26.72
CA ARG A 71 -25.08 -54.89 -27.94
C ARG A 71 -26.62 -54.92 -28.06
N LEU A 72 -27.15 -53.97 -28.84
CA LEU A 72 -28.00 -54.30 -29.99
C LEU A 72 -27.94 -53.19 -31.06
N ASP A 73 -28.35 -53.52 -32.28
CA ASP A 73 -28.26 -52.68 -33.47
C ASP A 73 -29.44 -51.67 -33.58
N GLY A 74 -29.29 -50.65 -34.42
CA GLY A 74 -30.30 -49.61 -34.64
C GLY A 74 -31.15 -49.83 -35.88
N GLU A 75 -32.19 -49.01 -36.06
CA GLU A 75 -32.99 -48.97 -37.28
C GLU A 75 -33.37 -47.52 -37.63
N VAL A 76 -33.61 -47.28 -38.92
CA VAL A 76 -34.09 -45.99 -39.46
C VAL A 76 -35.55 -46.18 -39.82
N ASP A 77 -36.41 -45.23 -39.45
CA ASP A 77 -37.67 -45.03 -40.15
C ASP A 77 -37.80 -43.58 -40.64
N LYS A 78 -38.70 -43.39 -41.61
CA LYS A 78 -38.93 -42.16 -42.38
C LYS A 78 -40.43 -41.84 -42.41
N ASN A 79 -40.77 -40.81 -43.18
CA ASN A 79 -42.13 -40.48 -43.64
C ASN A 79 -43.05 -39.98 -42.51
N THR A 80 -44.08 -39.17 -42.74
CA THR A 80 -44.57 -38.41 -43.92
C THR A 80 -44.85 -36.98 -43.44
N ASP A 81 -44.36 -35.92 -44.09
CA ASP A 81 -44.90 -35.23 -45.29
C ASP A 81 -46.05 -34.24 -44.96
N ASP A 82 -45.99 -33.06 -45.60
CA ASP A 82 -47.06 -32.11 -45.97
C ASP A 82 -47.99 -31.52 -44.85
N ASP A 83 -48.39 -30.25 -44.81
CA ASP A 83 -48.17 -28.99 -45.57
C ASP A 83 -48.25 -27.83 -44.52
N GLY A 84 -47.94 -26.54 -44.71
CA GLY A 84 -47.57 -25.72 -45.86
C GLY A 84 -47.91 -24.24 -45.57
N ASP A 85 -47.02 -23.32 -45.95
CA ASP A 85 -47.19 -21.86 -46.14
C ASP A 85 -47.55 -20.84 -45.01
N ALA A 86 -47.06 -19.62 -45.28
CA ALA A 86 -47.64 -18.30 -44.95
C ALA A 86 -47.38 -17.59 -43.59
N ASP A 87 -46.17 -17.04 -43.48
CA ASP A 87 -45.89 -15.59 -43.48
C ASP A 87 -46.43 -14.61 -42.40
N THR A 88 -45.45 -13.99 -41.71
CA THR A 88 -45.32 -12.59 -41.23
C THR A 88 -46.36 -11.86 -40.34
N THR A 89 -45.78 -11.01 -39.46
CA THR A 89 -46.41 -9.97 -38.61
C THR A 89 -47.35 -10.47 -37.48
N GLY A 90 -47.49 -9.77 -36.35
CA GLY A 90 -46.73 -8.61 -35.84
C GLY A 90 -47.57 -7.74 -34.90
N GLY A 91 -46.95 -7.12 -33.89
CA GLY A 91 -47.57 -6.05 -33.11
C GLY A 91 -48.42 -6.48 -31.90
N ALA A 92 -47.86 -6.24 -30.71
CA ALA A 92 -48.50 -6.38 -29.41
C ALA A 92 -49.81 -5.59 -29.21
N SER A 93 -50.63 -5.98 -28.22
CA SER A 93 -50.96 -5.12 -27.07
C SER A 93 -51.94 -5.79 -26.08
N GLY A 94 -52.10 -5.18 -24.88
CA GLY A 94 -53.30 -5.34 -24.05
C GLY A 94 -53.29 -6.48 -23.01
N ALA A 95 -52.71 -6.23 -21.83
CA ALA A 95 -52.91 -7.10 -20.67
C ALA A 95 -54.22 -6.77 -19.93
N THR A 96 -54.87 -7.77 -19.32
CA THR A 96 -55.17 -7.84 -17.86
C THR A 96 -56.16 -8.95 -17.49
N ASN A 97 -55.75 -9.84 -16.56
CA ASN A 97 -56.42 -10.21 -15.29
C ASN A 97 -56.01 -11.62 -14.83
N ILE A 98 -55.25 -11.74 -13.72
CA ILE A 98 -55.73 -12.08 -12.36
C ILE A 98 -56.26 -13.53 -12.25
N GLY A 99 -55.49 -14.41 -11.58
CA GLY A 99 -55.86 -15.81 -11.33
C GLY A 99 -54.92 -16.49 -10.32
N TYR A 100 -55.41 -16.69 -9.11
CA TYR A 100 -54.75 -17.17 -7.88
C TYR A 100 -53.97 -18.52 -7.90
N ASP A 101 -52.91 -18.55 -7.08
CA ASP A 101 -52.49 -19.64 -6.15
C ASP A 101 -51.54 -20.80 -6.56
N VAL A 102 -50.93 -21.38 -5.51
CA VAL A 102 -50.15 -22.62 -5.33
C VAL A 102 -48.82 -22.82 -6.08
N GLY A 103 -47.83 -23.38 -5.35
CA GLY A 103 -46.68 -24.10 -5.92
C GLY A 103 -45.32 -23.72 -5.32
N VAL A 104 -44.70 -24.64 -4.58
CA VAL A 104 -43.27 -24.56 -4.23
C VAL A 104 -42.51 -25.51 -5.14
N GLU A 105 -41.61 -24.99 -5.98
CA GLU A 105 -40.40 -25.72 -6.37
C GLU A 105 -39.29 -24.79 -6.86
N GLY A 106 -38.06 -25.28 -6.87
CA GLY A 106 -36.86 -24.43 -6.91
C GLY A 106 -36.56 -23.84 -8.29
N HIS A 107 -36.25 -22.54 -8.34
CA HIS A 107 -35.46 -21.97 -9.43
C HIS A 107 -33.97 -22.09 -9.08
N VAL A 108 -33.35 -23.16 -9.59
CA VAL A 108 -31.89 -23.25 -9.69
C VAL A 108 -31.44 -22.12 -10.62
N CYS A 109 -30.53 -21.25 -10.17
CA CYS A 109 -29.82 -20.36 -11.09
C CYS A 109 -28.97 -21.23 -12.03
N GLY A 110 -29.45 -21.40 -13.27
CA GLY A 110 -28.69 -22.04 -14.33
C GLY A 110 -27.37 -21.30 -14.62
N GLU A 111 -26.45 -22.00 -15.26
CA GLU A 111 -25.06 -21.55 -15.48
C GLU A 111 -24.96 -20.38 -16.47
N THR A 112 -25.35 -19.17 -16.07
CA THR A 112 -25.06 -17.90 -16.79
C THR A 112 -25.28 -16.67 -15.89
N CYS A 113 -24.41 -16.49 -14.90
CA CYS A 113 -24.34 -15.20 -14.18
C CYS A 113 -23.62 -14.14 -15.04
N TYR A 114 -24.16 -12.92 -15.03
CA TYR A 114 -23.62 -11.71 -15.68
C TYR A 114 -23.75 -11.63 -17.22
N ASN A 115 -24.95 -11.32 -17.70
CA ASN A 115 -25.10 -10.73 -19.04
C ASN A 115 -24.69 -9.25 -19.02
N GLY A 116 -24.02 -8.81 -20.10
CA GLY A 116 -23.67 -7.42 -20.33
C GLY A 116 -24.89 -6.52 -20.59
N ILE A 117 -24.64 -5.21 -20.60
CA ILE A 117 -25.62 -4.11 -20.71
C ILE A 117 -26.71 -4.40 -21.75
N LEU A 118 -27.95 -4.60 -21.29
CA LEU A 118 -29.16 -4.30 -22.06
C LEU A 118 -29.83 -3.08 -21.43
N ALA A 119 -29.97 -2.02 -22.23
CA ALA A 119 -30.64 -0.80 -21.80
C ALA A 119 -32.17 -0.97 -21.86
N GLY A 120 -32.88 -0.56 -20.80
CA GLY A 120 -34.32 -0.27 -20.91
C GLY A 120 -35.32 -1.20 -20.20
N THR A 121 -35.07 -1.63 -18.96
CA THR A 121 -36.17 -1.94 -18.02
C THR A 121 -35.87 -1.39 -16.63
N SER A 122 -36.82 -0.68 -16.02
CA SER A 122 -36.66 -0.02 -14.71
C SER A 122 -36.87 -0.99 -13.52
N GLY A 123 -36.17 -2.12 -13.53
CA GLY A 123 -36.07 -3.04 -12.40
C GLY A 123 -34.96 -2.59 -11.44
N ALA A 124 -35.27 -2.35 -10.18
CA ALA A 124 -34.34 -1.78 -9.20
C ALA A 124 -33.36 -2.83 -8.62
N CYS A 125 -32.45 -3.34 -9.46
CA CYS A 125 -31.26 -4.03 -8.96
C CYS A 125 -30.40 -3.06 -8.13
N LYS A 126 -30.34 -3.27 -6.81
CA LYS A 126 -29.39 -2.56 -5.94
C LYS A 126 -27.97 -2.85 -6.42
N ALA A 127 -27.09 -1.85 -6.32
CA ALA A 127 -25.74 -1.96 -6.83
C ALA A 127 -24.91 -3.00 -6.07
N GLN A 128 -24.54 -4.08 -6.76
CA GLN A 128 -23.39 -4.94 -6.47
C GLN A 128 -23.25 -5.39 -5.00
N GLU A 129 -24.29 -6.00 -4.42
CA GLU A 129 -24.13 -6.80 -3.20
C GLU A 129 -23.33 -8.08 -3.54
N PHE A 130 -22.01 -7.97 -3.43
CA PHE A 130 -21.08 -9.10 -3.46
C PHE A 130 -21.45 -10.08 -2.35
N ASN A 131 -22.01 -11.23 -2.72
CA ASN A 131 -22.57 -12.19 -1.77
C ASN A 131 -21.46 -13.12 -1.23
N PRO A 132 -21.08 -13.07 0.06
CA PRO A 132 -19.99 -13.88 0.59
C PRO A 132 -20.30 -15.38 0.48
N GLY A 133 -19.43 -16.11 -0.21
CA GLY A 133 -19.59 -17.55 -0.48
C GLY A 133 -19.68 -17.93 -1.96
N LEU A 134 -19.86 -16.96 -2.88
CA LEU A 134 -19.95 -17.20 -4.33
C LEU A 134 -18.79 -16.57 -5.11
N PHE A 135 -17.55 -16.86 -4.71
CA PHE A 135 -16.37 -16.58 -5.54
C PHE A 135 -15.31 -17.66 -5.41
N HIS A 136 -14.75 -18.06 -6.55
CA HIS A 136 -13.53 -18.86 -6.60
C HIS A 136 -12.30 -17.97 -6.43
N MET A 137 -11.26 -18.47 -5.80
CA MET A 137 -9.96 -17.81 -5.75
C MET A 137 -9.33 -17.78 -7.16
N LEU A 138 -8.59 -16.72 -7.52
CA LEU A 138 -7.95 -16.57 -8.84
C LEU A 138 -6.94 -17.68 -9.17
N THR A 139 -6.34 -18.28 -8.14
CA THR A 139 -5.32 -19.32 -8.28
C THR A 139 -5.61 -20.50 -7.36
N ASP A 140 -4.82 -21.56 -7.46
CA ASP A 140 -4.76 -22.59 -6.42
C ASP A 140 -4.01 -22.10 -5.16
N ALA A 141 -4.10 -22.87 -4.07
CA ALA A 141 -3.45 -22.57 -2.79
C ALA A 141 -1.91 -22.72 -2.82
N ARG A 142 -1.35 -23.53 -3.74
CA ARG A 142 0.11 -23.66 -3.90
C ARG A 142 0.70 -22.39 -4.48
N THR A 143 0.05 -21.81 -5.48
CA THR A 143 0.39 -20.51 -6.07
C THR A 143 0.37 -19.42 -4.99
N ARG A 144 -0.68 -19.36 -4.17
CA ARG A 144 -0.73 -18.37 -3.07
C ARG A 144 0.29 -18.61 -1.97
N ARG A 145 0.60 -19.86 -1.63
CA ARG A 145 1.68 -20.19 -0.68
C ARG A 145 3.07 -19.84 -1.22
N ALA A 146 3.27 -19.84 -2.55
CA ALA A 146 4.50 -19.30 -3.15
C ALA A 146 4.67 -17.78 -2.95
N ALA A 147 3.62 -17.06 -2.51
CA ALA A 147 3.76 -15.70 -2.03
C ALA A 147 4.51 -15.59 -0.69
N GLN A 148 4.50 -16.64 0.15
CA GLN A 148 5.13 -16.64 1.48
C GLN A 148 6.66 -16.72 1.32
N SER A 149 7.28 -15.61 0.91
CA SER A 149 8.70 -15.50 0.54
C SER A 149 9.64 -15.72 1.72
N PHE A 150 9.14 -15.53 2.94
CA PHE A 150 9.78 -15.96 4.18
C PHE A 150 8.69 -16.31 5.20
N PHE A 151 8.78 -17.50 5.80
CA PHE A 151 7.77 -18.02 6.72
C PHE A 151 7.71 -17.24 8.04
N GLY A 152 8.87 -16.88 8.60
CA GLY A 152 8.95 -16.19 9.89
C GLY A 152 8.43 -17.02 11.07
N ASP A 153 8.09 -16.34 12.15
CA ASP A 153 7.40 -16.88 13.31
C ASP A 153 5.89 -16.66 13.20
N HIS A 154 5.14 -17.75 13.40
CA HIS A 154 3.68 -17.77 13.40
C HIS A 154 3.06 -17.73 14.80
N ALA A 155 3.83 -17.76 15.90
CA ALA A 155 3.31 -17.77 17.27
C ALA A 155 2.30 -16.64 17.52
N ARG A 156 2.65 -15.40 17.17
CA ARG A 156 1.75 -14.22 17.29
C ARG A 156 0.47 -14.34 16.44
N LEU A 157 0.57 -14.92 15.25
CA LEU A 157 -0.55 -15.09 14.32
C LEU A 157 -1.51 -16.19 14.83
N ARG A 158 -0.96 -17.31 15.31
CA ARG A 158 -1.74 -18.37 15.96
C ARG A 158 -2.32 -17.91 17.29
N ALA A 159 -1.65 -17.04 18.05
CA ALA A 159 -2.20 -16.42 19.26
C ALA A 159 -3.42 -15.53 18.96
N ALA A 160 -3.34 -14.69 17.92
CA ALA A 160 -4.47 -13.91 17.43
C ALA A 160 -5.66 -14.81 17.04
N LEU A 161 -5.40 -15.87 16.27
CA LEU A 161 -6.42 -16.81 15.81
C LEU A 161 -6.96 -17.71 16.92
N LYS A 162 -6.18 -18.01 17.96
CA LYS A 162 -6.62 -18.75 19.15
C LYS A 162 -7.55 -17.89 20.01
N ARG A 163 -7.22 -16.62 20.26
CA ARG A 163 -8.14 -15.65 20.91
C ARG A 163 -9.48 -15.56 20.16
N TYR A 164 -9.43 -15.61 18.82
CA TYR A 164 -10.60 -15.62 17.96
C TYR A 164 -11.41 -16.93 18.04
N GLN A 165 -10.75 -18.10 18.08
CA GLN A 165 -11.39 -19.39 18.37
C GLN A 165 -12.11 -19.36 19.73
N ASP A 166 -11.49 -18.72 20.73
CA ASP A 166 -12.01 -18.55 22.09
C ASP A 166 -13.07 -17.42 22.23
N GLY A 167 -13.55 -16.86 21.11
CA GLY A 167 -14.70 -15.94 21.06
C GLY A 167 -14.38 -14.45 20.96
N ALA A 168 -13.11 -14.03 20.99
CA ALA A 168 -12.75 -12.62 20.82
C ALA A 168 -12.90 -12.12 19.36
N ASN A 169 -12.94 -10.81 19.16
CA ASN A 169 -12.93 -10.24 17.81
C ASN A 169 -11.52 -10.29 17.20
N LEU A 170 -11.42 -10.64 15.92
CA LEU A 170 -10.18 -10.66 15.14
C LEU A 170 -10.01 -9.32 14.41
N THR A 171 -9.08 -8.49 14.90
CA THR A 171 -8.83 -7.13 14.40
C THR A 171 -7.61 -7.13 13.50
N ILE A 172 -7.83 -7.14 12.19
CA ILE A 172 -6.79 -7.11 11.16
C ILE A 172 -6.63 -5.67 10.65
N VAL A 173 -5.41 -5.23 10.38
CA VAL A 173 -5.11 -3.90 9.86
C VAL A 173 -4.19 -4.00 8.67
N THR A 174 -4.40 -3.16 7.66
CA THR A 174 -3.48 -2.97 6.54
C THR A 174 -2.97 -1.53 6.55
N VAL A 175 -1.65 -1.33 6.59
CA VAL A 175 -1.01 -0.01 6.47
C VAL A 175 -0.02 -0.02 5.31
N GLY A 176 -0.07 1.02 4.49
CA GLY A 176 0.76 1.12 3.30
C GLY A 176 0.53 2.41 2.51
N GLY A 177 1.07 2.45 1.30
CA GLY A 177 0.92 3.57 0.38
C GLY A 177 -0.37 3.53 -0.44
N SER A 178 -0.28 3.98 -1.69
CA SER A 178 -1.42 4.11 -2.61
C SER A 178 -2.06 2.78 -3.01
N ILE A 179 -1.26 1.72 -3.16
CA ILE A 179 -1.75 0.37 -3.44
C ILE A 179 -2.62 -0.10 -2.26
N THR A 180 -2.08 -0.10 -1.04
CA THR A 180 -2.88 -0.50 0.14
C THR A 180 -4.11 0.39 0.34
N ALA A 181 -4.04 1.69 0.09
CA ALA A 181 -5.21 2.57 0.16
C ALA A 181 -6.29 2.18 -0.87
N GLY A 182 -5.90 1.77 -2.08
CA GLY A 182 -6.78 1.22 -3.11
C GLY A 182 -6.75 1.93 -4.47
N GLN A 183 -5.68 2.66 -4.82
CA GLN A 183 -5.53 3.14 -6.21
C GLN A 183 -5.50 1.93 -7.17
N GLY A 184 -6.14 2.07 -8.34
CA GLY A 184 -6.38 1.00 -9.31
C GLY A 184 -7.60 0.10 -9.04
N ALA A 185 -8.18 0.13 -7.83
CA ALA A 185 -9.41 -0.61 -7.49
C ALA A 185 -10.68 0.15 -7.91
N VAL A 186 -10.84 0.39 -9.22
CA VAL A 186 -11.84 1.33 -9.78
C VAL A 186 -13.25 0.76 -9.92
N ASP A 187 -13.41 -0.52 -10.30
CA ASP A 187 -14.70 -1.17 -10.51
C ASP A 187 -14.84 -2.51 -9.75
N ALA A 188 -13.89 -2.77 -8.85
CA ALA A 188 -13.84 -3.93 -7.96
C ALA A 188 -13.10 -3.56 -6.65
N PRO A 189 -13.19 -4.38 -5.58
CA PRO A 189 -12.63 -4.04 -4.27
C PRO A 189 -11.10 -3.86 -4.26
N PRO A 190 -10.55 -3.00 -3.36
CA PRO A 190 -9.11 -2.98 -3.08
C PRO A 190 -8.69 -4.18 -2.23
N TYR A 191 -7.40 -4.53 -2.24
CA TYR A 191 -6.91 -5.77 -1.61
C TYR A 191 -7.35 -5.99 -0.15
N PRO A 192 -7.44 -4.96 0.73
CA PRO A 192 -7.87 -5.19 2.12
C PRO A 192 -9.36 -5.55 2.24
N LYS A 193 -10.19 -5.18 1.27
CA LYS A 193 -11.60 -5.61 1.22
C LYS A 193 -11.75 -6.99 0.57
N TRP A 194 -10.89 -7.36 -0.37
CA TRP A 194 -10.77 -8.76 -0.80
C TRP A 194 -10.32 -9.68 0.34
N LEU A 195 -9.34 -9.25 1.15
CA LEU A 195 -8.91 -9.96 2.36
C LEU A 195 -10.09 -10.22 3.30
N GLN A 196 -10.89 -9.19 3.64
CA GLN A 196 -12.13 -9.39 4.42
C GLN A 196 -13.06 -10.40 3.74
N PHE A 197 -13.34 -10.28 2.44
CA PHE A 197 -14.25 -11.19 1.74
C PHE A 197 -13.79 -12.66 1.72
N VAL A 198 -12.48 -12.93 1.68
CA VAL A 198 -11.96 -14.31 1.80
C VAL A 198 -12.13 -14.82 3.22
N LEU A 199 -11.86 -14.01 4.24
CA LEU A 199 -12.01 -14.41 5.64
C LEU A 199 -13.49 -14.60 6.03
N ASP A 200 -14.39 -13.71 5.58
CA ASP A 200 -15.85 -13.80 5.75
C ASP A 200 -16.44 -15.13 5.22
N ALA A 201 -15.77 -15.74 4.24
CA ALA A 201 -16.20 -16.96 3.57
C ALA A 201 -15.47 -18.24 4.06
N ASN A 202 -14.44 -18.12 4.90
CA ASN A 202 -13.58 -19.25 5.32
C ASN A 202 -13.35 -19.36 6.84
N LEU A 203 -13.67 -18.33 7.63
CA LEU A 203 -13.62 -18.36 9.10
C LEU A 203 -15.04 -18.50 9.69
N PRO A 204 -15.21 -19.21 10.82
CA PRO A 204 -16.49 -19.24 11.56
C PRO A 204 -16.78 -17.85 12.16
N ASP A 205 -18.05 -17.48 12.36
CA ASP A 205 -18.46 -16.22 13.00
C ASP A 205 -17.89 -14.94 12.35
N LYS A 206 -18.01 -14.80 11.02
CA LYS A 206 -17.53 -13.64 10.22
C LYS A 206 -17.80 -12.26 10.84
N ASP A 207 -18.90 -12.08 11.59
CA ASP A 207 -19.28 -10.81 12.21
C ASP A 207 -18.30 -10.37 13.32
N ARG A 208 -17.41 -11.27 13.76
CA ARG A 208 -16.28 -11.01 14.68
C ARG A 208 -14.96 -10.68 13.95
N VAL A 209 -14.90 -10.71 12.62
CA VAL A 209 -13.71 -10.36 11.81
C VAL A 209 -13.82 -8.93 11.29
N ARG A 210 -12.79 -8.11 11.52
CA ARG A 210 -12.69 -6.78 10.92
C ARG A 210 -11.32 -6.57 10.29
N VAL A 211 -11.30 -6.18 9.01
CA VAL A 211 -10.11 -5.70 8.29
C VAL A 211 -10.19 -4.18 8.13
N HIS A 212 -9.43 -3.47 8.95
CA HIS A 212 -9.23 -2.03 8.85
C HIS A 212 -8.17 -1.71 7.77
N ASN A 213 -8.26 -0.51 7.20
CA ASN A 213 -7.29 0.01 6.25
C ASN A 213 -6.83 1.40 6.70
N GLY A 214 -5.62 1.44 7.25
CA GLY A 214 -4.89 2.62 7.72
C GLY A 214 -3.84 3.11 6.73
N ALA A 215 -4.08 2.94 5.41
CA ALA A 215 -3.13 3.34 4.37
C ALA A 215 -3.45 4.72 3.78
N VAL A 216 -2.40 5.43 3.34
CA VAL A 216 -2.51 6.78 2.79
C VAL A 216 -1.71 6.89 1.48
N PRO A 217 -2.33 7.32 0.36
CA PRO A 217 -1.63 7.47 -0.91
C PRO A 217 -0.43 8.42 -0.86
N GLY A 218 0.63 8.09 -1.60
CA GLY A 218 1.83 8.93 -1.71
C GLY A 218 2.62 9.08 -0.41
N THR A 219 2.52 8.11 0.52
CA THR A 219 3.27 8.12 1.78
C THR A 219 4.28 6.97 1.84
N SER A 220 5.41 7.23 2.49
CA SER A 220 6.47 6.26 2.78
C SER A 220 6.36 5.75 4.22
N SER A 221 7.17 4.75 4.58
CA SER A 221 7.23 4.23 5.95
C SER A 221 7.66 5.28 6.99
N GLN A 222 8.35 6.36 6.59
CA GLN A 222 8.67 7.51 7.44
C GLN A 222 7.41 8.18 8.02
N TYR A 223 6.40 8.37 7.18
CA TYR A 223 5.12 8.93 7.59
C TYR A 223 4.39 7.99 8.55
N MET A 224 4.27 6.72 8.17
CA MET A 224 3.54 5.73 8.96
C MET A 224 4.24 5.45 10.30
N SER A 225 5.57 5.47 10.35
CA SER A 225 6.32 5.44 11.60
C SER A 225 5.86 6.56 12.54
N SER A 226 5.75 7.79 12.05
CA SER A 226 5.34 8.94 12.87
C SER A 226 3.84 8.92 13.23
N CYS A 227 2.97 8.43 12.33
CA CYS A 227 1.51 8.49 12.42
C CYS A 227 0.79 7.16 12.72
N HIS A 228 1.50 6.07 13.03
CA HIS A 228 0.88 4.77 13.36
C HIS A 228 -0.20 4.87 14.45
N ASN A 229 -0.05 5.81 15.39
CA ASN A 229 -0.98 6.09 16.50
C ASN A 229 -2.39 6.54 16.06
N VAL A 230 -2.51 7.14 14.87
CA VAL A 230 -3.80 7.50 14.24
C VAL A 230 -4.22 6.51 13.15
N HIS A 231 -3.38 5.55 12.76
CA HIS A 231 -3.65 4.60 11.66
C HIS A 231 -3.92 3.16 12.09
N VAL A 232 -3.45 2.75 13.27
CA VAL A 232 -3.55 1.38 13.77
C VAL A 232 -4.21 1.37 15.14
N PRO A 233 -5.35 0.66 15.34
CA PRO A 233 -5.94 0.48 16.67
C PRO A 233 -4.94 -0.22 17.61
N ARG A 234 -4.83 0.25 18.87
CA ARG A 234 -3.94 -0.39 19.87
C ARG A 234 -4.38 -1.83 20.20
N GLU A 235 -5.62 -2.17 19.88
CA GLU A 235 -6.22 -3.51 19.97
C GLU A 235 -6.07 -4.39 18.71
N ALA A 236 -5.25 -4.00 17.72
CA ALA A 236 -4.97 -4.83 16.55
C ALA A 236 -4.40 -6.21 16.93
N ASP A 237 -4.77 -7.24 16.17
CA ASP A 237 -4.31 -8.63 16.33
C ASP A 237 -3.32 -9.03 15.22
N VAL A 238 -3.55 -8.57 13.99
CA VAL A 238 -2.67 -8.80 12.82
C VAL A 238 -2.52 -7.49 12.04
N ILE A 239 -1.30 -7.14 11.63
CA ILE A 239 -0.99 -5.89 10.91
C ILE A 239 -0.13 -6.21 9.69
N PHE A 240 -0.66 -5.96 8.49
CA PHE A 240 0.09 -6.03 7.25
C PHE A 240 0.74 -4.67 6.95
N VAL A 241 2.03 -4.66 6.61
CA VAL A 241 2.83 -3.46 6.33
C VAL A 241 3.35 -3.51 4.88
N GLU A 242 2.97 -2.52 4.06
CA GLU A 242 3.24 -2.49 2.62
C GLU A 242 3.85 -1.14 2.20
N TYR A 243 5.17 -1.10 1.99
CA TYR A 243 5.88 0.09 1.47
C TYR A 243 6.94 -0.27 0.41
N ALA A 244 6.87 -1.47 -0.19
CA ALA A 244 7.92 -2.00 -1.07
C ALA A 244 8.09 -1.23 -2.39
N VAL A 245 7.07 -0.46 -2.79
CA VAL A 245 7.08 0.46 -3.95
C VAL A 245 7.08 1.94 -3.56
N ASN A 246 6.99 2.26 -2.26
CA ASN A 246 6.87 3.63 -1.75
C ASN A 246 8.12 4.13 -1.03
N ASP A 247 8.85 3.24 -0.36
CA ASP A 247 10.19 3.55 0.11
C ASP A 247 11.19 3.36 -1.04
N GLU A 248 12.00 4.38 -1.34
CA GLU A 248 13.05 4.31 -2.38
C GLU A 248 14.04 3.17 -2.12
N GLU A 249 14.54 2.51 -3.16
CA GLU A 249 15.62 1.52 -3.03
C GLU A 249 16.98 2.23 -2.98
N MET A 250 17.56 2.32 -1.77
CA MET A 250 18.83 3.01 -1.56
C MET A 250 20.02 2.16 -2.03
N PRO A 251 21.05 2.74 -2.70
CA PRO A 251 22.23 1.99 -3.15
C PRO A 251 22.93 1.22 -2.01
N MET A 252 23.30 -0.03 -2.29
CA MET A 252 24.01 -0.88 -1.33
C MET A 252 25.50 -0.49 -1.24
N PRO A 253 26.15 -0.59 -0.06
CA PRO A 253 25.63 -1.17 1.19
C PRO A 253 25.47 -0.12 2.33
N HIS A 254 24.43 0.72 2.28
CA HIS A 254 24.11 1.64 3.37
C HIS A 254 22.68 1.47 3.90
N MET A 255 22.45 0.41 4.67
CA MET A 255 21.16 0.14 5.32
C MET A 255 20.80 1.11 6.46
N ASN A 256 21.78 1.73 7.13
CA ASN A 256 21.52 2.73 8.17
C ASN A 256 21.33 4.12 7.51
N ASN A 257 20.12 4.41 7.04
CA ASN A 257 19.79 5.63 6.28
C ASN A 257 18.40 6.20 6.65
N GLN A 258 18.09 7.41 6.18
CA GLN A 258 16.87 8.15 6.51
C GLN A 258 15.54 7.46 6.15
N ILE A 259 15.55 6.49 5.23
CA ILE A 259 14.36 5.74 4.78
C ILE A 259 14.21 4.45 5.58
N ARG A 260 15.30 3.72 5.82
CA ARG A 260 15.31 2.44 6.53
C ARG A 260 15.22 2.58 8.05
N ARG A 261 15.75 3.67 8.61
CA ARG A 261 15.66 3.96 10.05
C ARG A 261 14.20 4.07 10.55
N PRO A 262 13.29 4.84 9.93
CA PRO A 262 11.89 4.86 10.36
C PRO A 262 11.13 3.59 9.98
N TYR A 263 11.46 2.90 8.88
CA TYR A 263 10.86 1.58 8.56
C TYR A 263 11.01 0.61 9.73
N GLU A 264 12.21 0.50 10.30
CA GLU A 264 12.44 -0.30 11.51
C GLU A 264 11.65 0.19 12.73
N ARG A 265 11.66 1.51 13.00
CA ARG A 265 10.93 2.07 14.16
C ARG A 265 9.43 1.79 14.05
N LEU A 266 8.86 1.84 12.85
CA LEU A 266 7.48 1.42 12.58
C LEU A 266 7.26 -0.03 13.01
N LEU A 267 8.05 -0.99 12.48
CA LEU A 267 7.90 -2.40 12.84
C LEU A 267 7.98 -2.60 14.37
N ARG A 268 8.99 -1.99 15.02
CA ARG A 268 9.19 -2.10 16.47
C ARG A 268 8.00 -1.54 17.27
N LYS A 269 7.44 -0.38 16.89
CA LYS A 269 6.24 0.18 17.52
C LYS A 269 5.01 -0.71 17.34
N LEU A 270 4.80 -1.27 16.15
CA LEU A 270 3.67 -2.17 15.88
C LEU A 270 3.81 -3.49 16.68
N LEU A 271 5.01 -4.10 16.68
CA LEU A 271 5.32 -5.29 17.49
C LEU A 271 5.17 -5.06 19.00
N GLY A 272 5.36 -3.82 19.45
CA GLY A 272 5.19 -3.36 20.83
C GLY A 272 3.74 -3.07 21.25
N TYR A 273 2.74 -3.19 20.37
CA TYR A 273 1.34 -2.95 20.75
C TYR A 273 0.82 -3.93 21.81
N PRO A 274 -0.15 -3.52 22.67
CA PRO A 274 -0.59 -4.29 23.85
C PRO A 274 -0.98 -5.75 23.60
N LYS A 275 -1.57 -6.07 22.43
CA LYS A 275 -1.97 -7.44 22.06
C LYS A 275 -0.84 -8.33 21.51
N ARG A 276 0.41 -7.81 21.45
CA ARG A 276 1.55 -8.43 20.73
C ARG A 276 1.17 -8.88 19.30
N PRO A 277 0.63 -7.99 18.45
CA PRO A 277 0.09 -8.37 17.15
C PRO A 277 1.13 -9.05 16.25
N ALA A 278 0.66 -9.93 15.38
CA ALA A 278 1.46 -10.44 14.27
C ALA A 278 1.68 -9.31 13.25
N VAL A 279 2.94 -8.94 13.01
CA VAL A 279 3.30 -7.97 11.97
C VAL A 279 3.80 -8.75 10.76
N VAL A 280 3.13 -8.56 9.63
CA VAL A 280 3.41 -9.27 8.36
C VAL A 280 3.89 -8.25 7.34
N LEU A 281 5.02 -8.53 6.67
CA LEU A 281 5.50 -7.69 5.58
C LEU A 281 4.76 -8.09 4.29
N MET A 282 4.19 -7.12 3.59
CA MET A 282 3.47 -7.31 2.33
C MET A 282 4.17 -6.53 1.24
N HIS A 283 4.89 -7.23 0.37
CA HIS A 283 5.67 -6.62 -0.70
C HIS A 283 4.86 -6.55 -1.99
N ALA A 284 4.28 -5.37 -2.23
CA ALA A 284 3.73 -5.03 -3.54
C ALA A 284 4.85 -4.99 -4.60
N TYR A 285 4.48 -5.26 -5.85
CA TYR A 285 5.42 -5.29 -6.98
C TYR A 285 4.91 -4.46 -8.14
N ARG A 286 5.81 -3.74 -8.80
CA ARG A 286 5.54 -2.84 -9.93
C ARG A 286 6.26 -3.36 -11.17
N TRP A 287 5.52 -3.83 -12.17
CA TRP A 287 6.07 -4.33 -13.43
C TRP A 287 6.61 -3.20 -14.33
N PHE A 288 5.83 -2.13 -14.54
CA PHE A 288 6.14 -1.07 -15.49
C PHE A 288 7.05 0.01 -14.86
N GLN A 289 8.30 0.11 -15.30
CA GLN A 289 9.32 1.00 -14.71
C GLN A 289 9.60 2.24 -15.56
N ILE A 290 10.32 3.20 -14.98
CA ILE A 290 10.85 4.37 -15.68
C ILE A 290 12.37 4.40 -15.48
N PRO A 291 13.21 4.47 -16.54
CA PRO A 291 12.88 4.34 -17.97
C PRO A 291 12.17 3.04 -18.35
N ALA A 292 11.45 3.06 -19.48
CA ALA A 292 10.48 2.02 -19.85
C ALA A 292 11.13 0.66 -20.14
N GLU A 293 12.37 0.65 -20.63
CA GLU A 293 13.22 -0.53 -20.88
C GLU A 293 13.57 -1.32 -19.61
N PHE A 294 13.31 -0.78 -18.42
CA PHE A 294 13.44 -1.51 -17.16
C PHE A 294 12.15 -2.25 -16.74
N SER A 295 11.07 -2.15 -17.52
CA SER A 295 9.82 -2.87 -17.23
C SER A 295 10.04 -4.39 -17.20
N GLY A 296 9.39 -5.08 -16.26
CA GLY A 296 9.54 -6.52 -16.07
C GLY A 296 10.84 -6.97 -15.38
N GLN A 297 11.68 -6.07 -14.86
CA GLN A 297 12.76 -6.49 -13.95
C GLN A 297 12.18 -7.05 -12.64
N PHE A 298 12.78 -8.12 -12.10
CA PHE A 298 12.27 -8.81 -10.91
C PHE A 298 12.55 -8.08 -9.60
N TRP A 299 13.66 -7.36 -9.48
CA TRP A 299 14.14 -6.79 -8.20
C TRP A 299 13.84 -5.30 -7.87
N PRO A 300 13.20 -4.45 -8.70
CA PRO A 300 13.16 -2.98 -8.53
C PRO A 300 12.20 -2.55 -7.41
N SER A 301 12.67 -2.58 -6.17
CA SER A 301 11.80 -2.50 -4.99
C SER A 301 12.60 -2.44 -3.71
N SER A 302 12.10 -1.72 -2.71
CA SER A 302 12.67 -1.78 -1.36
C SER A 302 12.45 -3.12 -0.66
N GLU A 303 11.64 -4.04 -1.22
CA GLU A 303 11.42 -5.42 -0.75
C GLU A 303 12.71 -6.12 -0.30
N ARG A 304 13.81 -6.04 -1.06
CA ARG A 304 15.09 -6.67 -0.69
C ARG A 304 15.61 -6.18 0.67
N GLN A 305 15.57 -4.86 0.88
CA GLN A 305 16.04 -4.21 2.11
C GLN A 305 15.01 -4.29 3.24
N GLN A 306 13.72 -4.32 2.92
CA GLN A 306 12.65 -4.56 3.88
C GLN A 306 12.65 -6.02 4.38
N SER A 307 13.10 -6.98 3.55
CA SER A 307 13.22 -8.40 3.89
C SER A 307 14.28 -8.69 4.94
N GLU A 308 15.39 -7.94 4.98
CA GLU A 308 16.42 -8.07 6.02
C GLU A 308 15.83 -7.86 7.42
N PHE A 309 14.96 -6.85 7.59
CA PHE A 309 14.23 -6.65 8.84
C PHE A 309 13.25 -7.80 9.14
N GLY A 310 12.59 -8.35 8.11
CA GLY A 310 11.72 -9.50 8.28
C GLY A 310 12.47 -10.75 8.75
N VAL A 311 13.70 -10.97 8.27
CA VAL A 311 14.58 -12.03 8.77
C VAL A 311 15.04 -11.75 10.21
N PHE A 312 15.51 -10.52 10.50
CA PHE A 312 16.02 -10.14 11.83
C PHE A 312 14.95 -10.19 12.94
N TYR A 313 13.72 -9.74 12.64
CA TYR A 313 12.60 -9.72 13.59
C TYR A 313 11.69 -10.96 13.50
N GLY A 314 12.03 -11.95 12.65
CA GLY A 314 11.24 -13.18 12.47
C GLY A 314 9.84 -12.94 11.89
N LEU A 315 9.64 -11.89 11.10
CA LEU A 315 8.31 -11.51 10.59
C LEU A 315 7.94 -12.29 9.33
N PRO A 316 6.73 -12.88 9.24
CA PRO A 316 6.24 -13.48 8.00
C PRO A 316 6.22 -12.46 6.86
N GLN A 317 6.55 -12.91 5.65
CA GLN A 317 6.66 -12.04 4.47
C GLN A 317 5.87 -12.61 3.30
N LEU A 318 5.11 -11.72 2.64
CA LEU A 318 4.36 -11.98 1.44
C LEU A 318 4.94 -11.17 0.29
N SER A 319 5.14 -11.78 -0.87
CA SER A 319 5.70 -11.14 -2.06
C SER A 319 4.82 -11.38 -3.28
N VAL A 320 4.31 -10.28 -3.85
CA VAL A 320 3.51 -10.33 -5.09
C VAL A 320 4.33 -10.92 -6.24
N LYS A 321 5.62 -10.61 -6.33
CA LYS A 321 6.48 -11.15 -7.40
C LYS A 321 6.81 -12.63 -7.21
N ALA A 322 7.03 -13.11 -5.98
CA ALA A 322 7.26 -14.54 -5.73
C ALA A 322 6.05 -15.40 -6.14
N CYS A 323 4.84 -14.88 -5.95
CA CYS A 323 3.59 -15.51 -6.38
C CYS A 323 3.33 -15.37 -7.90
N CYS A 324 3.43 -14.14 -8.42
CA CYS A 324 2.77 -13.76 -9.68
C CYS A 324 3.72 -13.55 -10.87
N TYR A 325 5.02 -13.31 -10.65
CA TYR A 325 5.93 -12.87 -11.72
C TYR A 325 5.99 -13.87 -12.89
N HIS A 326 6.06 -15.18 -12.60
CA HIS A 326 6.06 -16.21 -13.64
C HIS A 326 4.70 -16.38 -14.35
N TYR A 327 3.62 -15.86 -13.78
CA TYR A 327 2.30 -15.81 -14.45
C TYR A 327 2.19 -14.56 -15.34
N MET A 328 2.84 -13.45 -14.93
CA MET A 328 3.01 -12.24 -15.73
C MET A 328 3.87 -12.48 -16.97
N THR A 329 5.06 -13.07 -16.82
CA THR A 329 5.94 -13.43 -17.96
C THR A 329 5.32 -14.45 -18.91
N ALA A 330 4.22 -15.11 -18.52
CA ALA A 330 3.51 -16.10 -19.31
C ALA A 330 2.17 -15.60 -19.87
N GLY A 331 1.84 -14.31 -19.73
CA GLY A 331 0.63 -13.69 -20.30
C GLY A 331 -0.70 -14.32 -19.82
N LYS A 332 -0.70 -14.96 -18.65
CA LYS A 332 -1.89 -15.68 -18.14
C LYS A 332 -3.05 -14.72 -17.88
N LYS A 333 -4.29 -15.18 -18.08
CA LYS A 333 -5.50 -14.43 -17.70
C LYS A 333 -5.43 -14.04 -16.21
N GLY A 334 -5.65 -12.76 -15.93
CA GLY A 334 -5.52 -12.15 -14.61
C GLY A 334 -4.10 -11.63 -14.29
N PHE A 335 -3.13 -11.87 -15.18
CA PHE A 335 -1.72 -11.55 -14.97
C PHE A 335 -1.08 -10.84 -16.16
N GLN A 336 -1.85 -10.40 -17.16
CA GLN A 336 -1.30 -9.72 -18.35
C GLN A 336 -0.67 -8.36 -18.01
N VAL A 337 0.44 -8.07 -18.67
CA VAL A 337 1.39 -6.98 -18.38
C VAL A 337 1.96 -6.34 -19.66
N GLU A 338 1.36 -6.64 -20.81
CA GLU A 338 1.65 -6.07 -22.12
C GLU A 338 1.29 -4.58 -22.16
N ARG A 339 0.24 -4.17 -21.42
CA ARG A 339 -0.10 -2.78 -21.10
C ARG A 339 -0.97 -2.69 -19.84
N PRO A 340 -1.00 -1.54 -19.14
CA PRO A 340 -2.04 -1.25 -18.15
C PRO A 340 -3.44 -1.13 -18.79
N ARG A 341 -4.48 -1.29 -17.96
CA ARG A 341 -5.90 -1.17 -18.36
C ARG A 341 -6.27 0.27 -18.74
N ALA A 342 -5.78 1.27 -18.02
CA ALA A 342 -5.99 2.69 -18.31
C ALA A 342 -5.04 3.22 -19.40
N ASN A 343 -5.37 4.38 -19.97
CA ASN A 343 -4.50 5.17 -20.84
C ASN A 343 -3.54 6.07 -20.03
N HIS A 344 -2.69 6.84 -20.72
CA HIS A 344 -1.71 7.73 -20.08
C HIS A 344 -2.30 8.86 -19.20
N HIS A 345 -3.60 9.13 -19.29
CA HIS A 345 -4.31 10.05 -18.38
C HIS A 345 -4.93 9.35 -17.15
N GLY A 346 -4.71 8.05 -16.97
CA GLY A 346 -5.35 7.25 -15.91
C GLY A 346 -6.83 6.94 -16.17
N VAL A 347 -7.29 7.04 -17.42
CA VAL A 347 -8.69 6.85 -17.83
C VAL A 347 -8.91 5.50 -18.54
N ILE A 348 -10.01 4.82 -18.23
CA ILE A 348 -10.44 3.58 -18.89
C ILE A 348 -10.82 3.88 -20.35
N GLN A 349 -10.29 3.09 -21.29
CA GLN A 349 -10.63 3.19 -22.72
C GLN A 349 -11.76 2.25 -23.08
N TYR A 350 -12.96 2.78 -23.33
CA TYR A 350 -14.11 2.01 -23.80
C TYR A 350 -14.11 1.83 -25.33
N GLU A 351 -13.31 2.64 -26.04
CA GLU A 351 -13.13 2.61 -27.48
C GLU A 351 -12.55 1.24 -27.92
N ASN A 352 -12.97 0.76 -29.10
CA ASN A 352 -12.47 -0.47 -29.72
C ASN A 352 -12.52 -1.71 -28.79
N PHE A 353 -13.41 -1.70 -27.78
CA PHE A 353 -13.55 -2.70 -26.73
C PHE A 353 -12.26 -2.96 -25.92
N ILE A 354 -11.40 -1.95 -25.74
CA ILE A 354 -10.13 -2.09 -25.00
C ILE A 354 -10.37 -2.50 -23.53
N ASP A 355 -11.25 -1.82 -22.80
CA ASP A 355 -11.62 -2.19 -21.43
C ASP A 355 -12.14 -3.63 -21.35
N ALA A 356 -13.05 -4.02 -22.25
CA ALA A 356 -13.63 -5.37 -22.27
C ALA A 356 -12.63 -6.48 -22.63
N LYS A 357 -11.50 -6.14 -23.27
CA LYS A 357 -10.39 -7.07 -23.55
C LYS A 357 -9.40 -7.18 -22.38
N LEU A 358 -9.21 -6.11 -21.62
CA LEU A 358 -8.21 -6.04 -20.55
C LEU A 358 -8.79 -6.31 -19.15
N LYS A 359 -10.09 -6.08 -18.93
CA LYS A 359 -10.80 -6.41 -17.69
C LYS A 359 -10.77 -7.92 -17.44
N ASP A 360 -10.43 -8.33 -16.22
CA ASP A 360 -10.14 -9.72 -15.81
C ASP A 360 -8.91 -10.37 -16.51
N TYR A 361 -8.17 -9.63 -17.34
CA TYR A 361 -6.98 -10.12 -18.05
C TYR A 361 -5.69 -9.42 -17.56
N ALA A 362 -5.64 -8.09 -17.60
CA ALA A 362 -4.52 -7.28 -17.16
C ALA A 362 -4.36 -7.30 -15.63
N PHE A 363 -3.12 -7.32 -15.13
CA PHE A 363 -2.82 -7.28 -13.69
C PHE A 363 -2.93 -5.87 -13.10
N TYR A 364 -2.63 -4.85 -13.91
CA TYR A 364 -2.47 -3.46 -13.47
C TYR A 364 -3.48 -2.51 -14.12
N TYR A 365 -3.95 -1.56 -13.32
CA TYR A 365 -4.78 -0.44 -13.76
C TYR A 365 -3.95 0.62 -14.49
N ASP A 366 -2.83 1.04 -13.89
CA ASP A 366 -1.84 1.98 -14.43
C ASP A 366 -0.41 1.44 -14.23
N ILE A 367 0.66 2.20 -14.53
CA ILE A 367 2.04 1.68 -14.41
C ILE A 367 2.54 1.45 -12.98
N VAL A 368 1.76 1.80 -11.95
CA VAL A 368 2.05 1.56 -10.53
C VAL A 368 1.03 0.62 -9.91
N HIS A 369 -0.26 0.86 -10.17
CA HIS A 369 -1.35 0.34 -9.35
C HIS A 369 -1.98 -0.94 -9.92
N PRO A 370 -2.14 -2.01 -9.11
CA PRO A 370 -2.87 -3.21 -9.49
C PRO A 370 -4.35 -2.92 -9.88
N ASP A 371 -4.94 -3.73 -10.76
CA ASP A 371 -6.38 -3.64 -11.08
C ASP A 371 -7.23 -4.32 -9.99
N GLY A 372 -8.44 -3.78 -9.74
CA GLY A 372 -9.37 -4.25 -8.73
C GLY A 372 -9.81 -5.72 -8.86
N ASN A 373 -9.93 -6.24 -10.08
CA ASN A 373 -10.47 -7.57 -10.37
C ASN A 373 -9.39 -8.66 -10.32
N THR A 374 -8.13 -8.27 -10.49
CA THR A 374 -6.99 -9.17 -10.73
C THR A 374 -5.88 -8.96 -9.70
N GLY A 375 -5.10 -7.90 -9.81
CA GLY A 375 -3.92 -7.64 -8.99
C GLY A 375 -4.25 -7.32 -7.52
N HIS A 376 -5.26 -6.48 -7.25
CA HIS A 376 -5.77 -6.27 -5.89
C HIS A 376 -6.39 -7.53 -5.31
N ARG A 377 -7.08 -8.31 -6.14
CA ARG A 377 -7.71 -9.55 -5.71
C ARG A 377 -6.67 -10.57 -5.28
N ILE A 378 -5.65 -10.85 -6.09
CA ILE A 378 -4.58 -11.78 -5.69
C ILE A 378 -3.80 -11.27 -4.48
N MET A 379 -3.59 -9.96 -4.33
CA MET A 379 -3.01 -9.38 -3.10
C MET A 379 -3.86 -9.67 -1.85
N GLY A 380 -5.19 -9.56 -1.95
CA GLY A 380 -6.10 -9.92 -0.86
C GLY A 380 -6.14 -11.42 -0.59
N GLU A 381 -6.10 -12.22 -1.65
CA GLU A 381 -6.09 -13.69 -1.56
C GLU A 381 -4.79 -14.25 -0.95
N ILE A 382 -3.60 -13.71 -1.26
CA ILE A 382 -2.33 -14.16 -0.65
C ILE A 382 -2.23 -13.74 0.82
N ALA A 383 -2.70 -12.54 1.16
CA ALA A 383 -2.82 -12.10 2.55
C ALA A 383 -3.78 -13.00 3.34
N ALA A 384 -4.90 -13.41 2.73
CA ALA A 384 -5.84 -14.34 3.34
C ALA A 384 -5.26 -15.75 3.46
N GLN A 385 -4.50 -16.24 2.48
CA GLN A 385 -3.92 -17.59 2.53
C GLN A 385 -3.00 -17.77 3.75
N LEU A 386 -2.21 -16.76 4.11
CA LEU A 386 -1.39 -16.79 5.33
C LEU A 386 -2.24 -16.96 6.61
N VAL A 387 -3.32 -16.19 6.72
CA VAL A 387 -4.25 -16.26 7.86
C VAL A 387 -4.99 -17.61 7.88
N LEU A 388 -5.37 -18.15 6.72
CA LEU A 388 -6.05 -19.44 6.60
C LEU A 388 -5.12 -20.64 6.86
N ASP A 389 -3.83 -20.52 6.52
CA ASP A 389 -2.82 -21.54 6.84
C ASP A 389 -2.58 -21.60 8.37
N ALA A 390 -2.44 -20.45 9.03
CA ALA A 390 -2.34 -20.40 10.49
C ALA A 390 -3.66 -20.72 11.21
N TRP A 391 -4.82 -20.52 10.56
CA TRP A 391 -6.12 -20.95 11.08
C TRP A 391 -6.26 -22.48 11.01
N ALA A 392 -5.68 -23.14 9.99
CA ALA A 392 -5.69 -24.59 9.90
C ALA A 392 -4.97 -25.24 11.09
N ASP A 393 -3.82 -24.70 11.54
CA ASP A 393 -3.15 -25.13 12.78
C ASP A 393 -4.11 -25.04 13.99
N VAL A 394 -4.71 -23.87 14.21
CA VAL A 394 -5.60 -23.59 15.35
C VAL A 394 -6.88 -24.43 15.32
N ALA A 395 -7.48 -24.61 14.14
CA ALA A 395 -8.66 -25.46 13.93
C ALA A 395 -8.34 -26.96 14.07
N ALA A 396 -7.11 -27.39 13.76
CA ALA A 396 -6.61 -28.73 14.05
C ALA A 396 -6.28 -28.97 15.54
N GLY A 397 -6.43 -27.94 16.39
CA GLY A 397 -6.27 -28.03 17.84
C GLY A 397 -4.91 -27.57 18.37
N TYR A 398 -4.10 -26.86 17.59
CA TYR A 398 -2.88 -26.22 18.09
C TYR A 398 -3.18 -25.36 19.33
N GLN A 399 -2.41 -25.59 20.39
CA GLN A 399 -2.36 -24.77 21.59
C GLN A 399 -1.01 -24.07 21.62
N LEU A 400 -0.96 -22.84 22.15
CA LEU A 400 0.32 -22.20 22.43
C LEU A 400 1.08 -23.00 23.48
N SER A 401 2.36 -23.22 23.23
CA SER A 401 3.31 -23.71 24.23
C SER A 401 3.73 -22.58 25.19
N SER A 402 4.39 -22.94 26.29
CA SER A 402 5.10 -21.96 27.12
C SER A 402 6.20 -21.23 26.32
N GLU A 403 6.86 -21.92 25.39
CA GLU A 403 7.91 -21.36 24.53
C GLU A 403 7.34 -20.29 23.56
N ASP A 404 6.17 -20.53 22.94
CA ASP A 404 5.46 -19.53 22.13
C ASP A 404 5.11 -18.29 22.97
N GLN A 405 4.63 -18.48 24.21
CA GLN A 405 4.24 -17.38 25.10
C GLN A 405 5.45 -16.58 25.60
N GLU A 406 6.52 -17.25 26.04
CA GLU A 406 7.78 -16.62 26.45
C GLU A 406 8.41 -15.82 25.30
N ALA A 407 8.38 -16.33 24.07
CA ALA A 407 8.87 -15.63 22.88
C ALA A 407 8.03 -14.38 22.52
N MET A 408 6.70 -14.40 22.74
CA MET A 408 5.84 -13.23 22.53
C MET A 408 5.97 -12.16 23.62
N ASP A 409 6.18 -12.57 24.86
CA ASP A 409 6.30 -11.67 26.01
C ASP A 409 7.70 -11.05 26.13
N ALA A 410 8.73 -11.74 25.63
CA ALA A 410 10.11 -11.27 25.59
C ALA A 410 10.25 -9.82 25.07
N PRO A 411 11.20 -9.04 25.60
CA PRO A 411 11.58 -7.77 25.00
C PRO A 411 12.02 -7.96 23.54
N LEU A 412 11.69 -7.01 22.68
CA LEU A 412 12.26 -6.99 21.33
C LEU A 412 13.79 -6.94 21.41
N PRO A 413 14.52 -7.55 20.46
CA PRO A 413 15.97 -7.41 20.40
C PRO A 413 16.38 -5.94 20.27
N VAL A 414 17.66 -5.64 20.49
CA VAL A 414 18.20 -4.33 20.13
C VAL A 414 17.96 -4.04 18.63
N PRO A 415 17.78 -2.78 18.21
CA PRO A 415 17.62 -2.43 16.80
C PRO A 415 18.70 -3.04 15.90
N MET A 416 18.28 -3.51 14.72
CA MET A 416 19.16 -4.02 13.66
C MET A 416 20.06 -2.91 13.11
N LEU A 417 19.54 -1.68 13.02
CA LEU A 417 20.32 -0.50 12.71
C LEU A 417 20.85 0.11 14.02
N PRO A 418 22.16 0.37 14.16
CA PRO A 418 22.73 1.01 15.36
C PRO A 418 22.01 2.31 15.75
N ASP A 419 21.77 2.45 17.06
CA ASP A 419 21.13 3.60 17.70
C ASP A 419 19.79 4.01 17.05
N ASN A 420 18.95 3.02 16.74
CA ASN A 420 17.68 3.21 16.03
C ASN A 420 16.42 2.78 16.81
N PHE A 421 16.41 3.03 18.11
CA PHE A 421 15.25 2.77 18.97
C PHE A 421 14.02 3.60 18.55
N GLU A 422 12.85 3.10 18.89
CA GLU A 422 11.54 3.64 18.53
C GLU A 422 10.95 4.55 19.64
N PRO A 423 10.40 5.75 19.29
CA PRO A 423 9.91 6.69 20.29
C PRO A 423 8.63 6.19 20.97
N GLN A 424 8.62 6.36 22.29
CA GLN A 424 7.52 5.92 23.15
C GLN A 424 6.37 6.94 23.20
N ALA A 425 6.68 8.22 22.96
CA ALA A 425 5.68 9.27 22.79
C ALA A 425 5.21 9.33 21.33
N ASP A 426 3.89 9.51 21.13
CA ASP A 426 3.29 9.78 19.83
C ASP A 426 3.96 10.98 19.13
N LYS A 427 4.07 10.95 17.79
CA LYS A 427 4.77 11.98 16.98
C LYS A 427 3.89 12.62 15.90
N CYS A 428 2.59 12.31 15.91
CA CYS A 428 1.61 12.78 14.93
C CYS A 428 0.29 13.11 15.60
N PHE A 429 -0.15 14.35 15.44
CA PHE A 429 -1.29 14.94 16.13
C PHE A 429 -2.20 15.59 15.08
N ILE A 430 -3.26 14.88 14.69
CA ILE A 430 -4.20 15.28 13.62
C ILE A 430 -5.61 14.88 14.07
N GLY A 431 -6.61 15.75 13.89
CA GLY A 431 -7.98 15.47 14.34
C GLY A 431 -8.07 15.32 15.88
N PRO A 432 -8.71 14.27 16.42
CA PRO A 432 -8.88 14.10 17.87
C PRO A 432 -7.57 13.98 18.67
N THR A 433 -6.45 13.55 18.07
CA THR A 433 -5.14 13.60 18.74
C THR A 433 -4.59 15.03 18.83
N PHE A 434 -4.88 15.88 17.84
CA PHE A 434 -4.48 17.29 17.86
C PHE A 434 -5.25 18.11 18.89
N GLN A 435 -6.54 17.86 19.06
CA GLN A 435 -7.32 18.53 20.12
C GLN A 435 -6.74 18.30 21.53
N ARG A 436 -6.10 17.14 21.76
CA ARG A 436 -5.47 16.79 23.05
C ARG A 436 -4.11 17.46 23.29
N THR A 437 -3.50 18.10 22.30
CA THR A 437 -2.27 18.88 22.53
C THR A 437 -2.56 20.32 22.95
N MET A 438 -3.75 20.85 22.65
CA MET A 438 -4.15 22.21 23.06
C MET A 438 -4.26 22.29 24.59
N ILE A 439 -3.50 23.21 25.20
CA ILE A 439 -3.49 23.44 26.66
C ILE A 439 -4.05 24.81 27.07
N GLU A 440 -4.04 25.79 26.16
CA GLU A 440 -4.45 27.17 26.43
C GLU A 440 -4.88 27.82 25.11
N THR A 441 -5.96 28.61 25.13
CA THR A 441 -6.31 29.51 24.03
C THR A 441 -7.10 30.72 24.50
N ASP A 442 -6.87 31.85 23.84
CA ASP A 442 -7.80 32.96 23.77
C ASP A 442 -8.18 33.15 22.29
N GLY A 443 -9.44 32.88 21.95
CA GLY A 443 -10.04 33.24 20.65
C GLY A 443 -9.74 32.31 19.46
N PHE A 444 -9.18 31.11 19.65
CA PHE A 444 -9.23 30.06 18.61
C PHE A 444 -10.33 29.04 18.93
N GLU A 445 -11.17 28.73 17.95
CA GLU A 445 -12.25 27.74 18.04
C GLU A 445 -11.96 26.50 17.18
N TRP A 446 -12.46 25.33 17.58
CA TRP A 446 -12.33 24.09 16.79
C TRP A 446 -13.46 23.98 15.76
N VAL A 447 -13.19 24.38 14.51
CA VAL A 447 -14.23 24.59 13.48
C VAL A 447 -14.10 23.60 12.32
N ASN A 448 -15.22 22.93 12.00
CA ASN A 448 -15.38 22.18 10.76
C ASN A 448 -15.76 23.12 9.61
N GLU A 449 -14.88 23.24 8.62
CA GLU A 449 -15.12 24.03 7.40
C GLU A 449 -15.27 23.15 6.15
N GLY A 450 -15.65 21.89 6.34
CA GLY A 450 -15.98 20.96 5.26
C GLY A 450 -17.29 21.36 4.58
N LYS A 451 -17.33 21.32 3.24
CA LYS A 451 -18.54 21.64 2.45
C LYS A 451 -19.65 20.57 2.55
N SER A 452 -19.37 19.45 3.23
CA SER A 452 -20.28 18.32 3.40
C SER A 452 -19.86 17.48 4.62
N ALA A 453 -20.82 16.83 5.28
CA ALA A 453 -20.54 15.92 6.40
C ALA A 453 -19.57 14.78 6.03
N ASP A 454 -19.51 14.40 4.75
CA ASP A 454 -18.60 13.35 4.28
C ASP A 454 -17.14 13.77 4.13
N LEU A 455 -16.86 15.07 4.05
CA LEU A 455 -15.52 15.63 3.83
C LEU A 455 -15.29 16.79 4.82
N PRO A 456 -15.31 16.52 6.13
CA PRO A 456 -15.09 17.53 7.15
C PRO A 456 -13.66 18.07 7.07
N LYS A 457 -13.49 19.37 7.35
CA LYS A 457 -12.19 20.04 7.41
C LYS A 457 -12.04 20.73 8.76
N TRP A 458 -11.75 19.93 9.77
CA TRP A 458 -11.51 20.40 11.14
C TRP A 458 -10.17 21.13 11.27
N GLY A 459 -10.08 21.95 12.32
CA GLY A 459 -8.87 22.68 12.72
C GLY A 459 -9.22 23.81 13.68
N TYR A 460 -8.22 24.32 14.38
CA TYR A 460 -8.36 25.53 15.21
C TYR A 460 -8.34 26.77 14.33
N VAL A 461 -9.33 27.65 14.46
CA VAL A 461 -9.53 28.86 13.63
C VAL A 461 -9.66 30.09 14.51
N SER A 462 -9.02 31.20 14.11
CA SER A 462 -9.26 32.54 14.64
C SER A 462 -9.12 33.58 13.53
N ASP A 463 -9.88 34.65 13.57
CA ASP A 463 -9.83 35.77 12.61
C ASP A 463 -9.72 37.15 13.27
N VAL A 464 -9.33 37.18 14.56
CA VAL A 464 -9.15 38.39 15.36
C VAL A 464 -7.66 38.53 15.75
N PRO A 465 -7.00 39.67 15.50
CA PRO A 465 -5.63 39.92 15.94
C PRO A 465 -5.41 39.74 17.45
N ASP A 466 -4.15 39.51 17.83
CA ASP A 466 -3.65 39.23 19.19
C ASP A 466 -4.17 37.94 19.85
N LYS A 467 -5.21 37.31 19.31
CA LYS A 467 -5.72 36.00 19.73
C LYS A 467 -4.70 34.89 19.49
N TYR A 468 -4.71 33.88 20.36
CA TYR A 468 -3.65 32.87 20.42
C TYR A 468 -4.11 31.49 20.87
N ILE A 469 -3.30 30.49 20.56
CA ILE A 469 -3.46 29.10 20.98
C ILE A 469 -2.09 28.48 21.29
N LYS A 470 -2.02 27.63 22.32
CA LYS A 470 -0.81 26.93 22.73
C LYS A 470 -1.00 25.42 22.72
N PHE A 471 -0.03 24.72 22.14
CA PHE A 471 0.02 23.28 22.01
C PHE A 471 1.20 22.72 22.81
N LYS A 472 0.95 21.72 23.65
CA LYS A 472 1.98 20.96 24.37
C LYS A 472 2.24 19.63 23.65
N ILE A 473 3.50 19.38 23.28
CA ILE A 473 3.94 18.17 22.59
C ILE A 473 5.27 17.66 23.15
N ASN A 474 5.56 16.37 22.93
CA ASN A 474 6.85 15.78 23.25
C ASN A 474 7.78 15.85 22.02
N THR A 475 8.82 16.70 22.08
CA THR A 475 9.84 16.86 21.03
C THR A 475 11.09 16.02 21.24
N LEU A 476 11.14 15.11 22.22
CA LEU A 476 12.27 14.19 22.36
C LEU A 476 12.47 13.35 21.07
N SER A 477 13.72 13.25 20.62
CA SER A 477 14.15 12.26 19.64
C SER A 477 14.67 11.00 20.34
N ASN A 478 14.86 9.93 19.59
CA ASN A 478 15.31 8.65 20.14
C ASN A 478 16.83 8.40 20.08
N ARG A 479 17.63 9.44 19.81
CA ARG A 479 19.09 9.37 19.92
C ARG A 479 19.57 10.00 21.23
N THR A 480 20.74 9.55 21.67
CA THR A 480 21.60 10.17 22.69
C THR A 480 22.04 11.61 22.36
N GLN A 481 21.78 12.08 21.13
CA GLN A 481 21.97 13.46 20.68
C GLN A 481 20.87 14.39 21.24
N HIS A 482 20.71 14.47 22.56
CA HIS A 482 19.64 15.26 23.20
C HIS A 482 19.74 16.77 22.88
N ASP A 483 20.95 17.29 22.65
CA ASP A 483 21.20 18.69 22.28
C ASP A 483 20.80 19.05 20.83
N ALA A 484 20.54 18.05 19.97
CA ALA A 484 20.24 18.29 18.56
C ALA A 484 18.78 18.75 18.34
N MET A 485 18.53 19.59 17.34
CA MET A 485 17.16 20.08 17.05
C MET A 485 16.37 19.12 16.15
N VAL A 486 15.19 18.71 16.61
CA VAL A 486 14.21 17.99 15.79
C VAL A 486 13.46 18.92 14.86
N THR A 487 12.88 18.37 13.81
CA THR A 487 11.96 19.09 12.90
C THR A 487 10.55 18.98 13.46
N VAL A 488 9.81 20.08 13.53
CA VAL A 488 8.37 20.10 13.78
C VAL A 488 7.69 20.66 12.55
N GLU A 489 6.59 20.02 12.12
CA GLU A 489 5.76 20.45 11.00
C GLU A 489 4.39 20.90 11.51
N LEU A 490 4.10 22.19 11.34
CA LEU A 490 2.81 22.79 11.68
C LEU A 490 1.91 22.78 10.43
N GLY A 491 0.81 22.04 10.48
CA GLY A 491 -0.21 22.04 9.44
C GLY A 491 -1.10 23.27 9.56
N HIS A 492 -1.22 24.06 8.49
CA HIS A 492 -2.09 25.23 8.44
C HIS A 492 -2.80 25.39 7.09
N LEU A 493 -3.89 26.15 7.05
CA LEU A 493 -4.55 26.50 5.79
C LEU A 493 -3.74 27.58 5.04
N ARG A 494 -3.65 27.45 3.72
CA ARG A 494 -3.35 28.55 2.79
C ARG A 494 -4.50 28.76 1.79
N SER A 495 -4.80 30.01 1.44
CA SER A 495 -5.86 30.39 0.49
C SER A 495 -5.63 31.75 -0.17
N TYR A 496 -6.35 32.02 -1.26
CA TYR A 496 -6.20 33.20 -2.11
C TYR A 496 -6.98 34.44 -1.65
N GLU A 497 -7.77 34.36 -0.58
CA GLU A 497 -8.53 35.49 -0.05
C GLU A 497 -8.86 35.30 1.43
N ASN A 498 -9.13 36.40 2.14
CA ASN A 498 -9.62 36.45 3.52
C ASN A 498 -8.69 35.83 4.59
N MET A 499 -7.43 35.55 4.27
CA MET A 499 -6.44 34.92 5.15
C MET A 499 -5.53 35.93 5.87
N GLY A 500 -5.22 35.61 7.12
CA GLY A 500 -4.29 36.35 7.98
C GLY A 500 -2.91 35.73 8.10
N ARG A 501 -2.14 36.30 9.03
CA ARG A 501 -0.79 35.88 9.39
C ARG A 501 -0.73 35.58 10.89
N ALA A 502 0.21 34.74 11.32
CA ALA A 502 0.43 34.47 12.74
C ALA A 502 1.91 34.38 13.10
N GLY A 503 2.29 34.88 14.27
CA GLY A 503 3.58 34.58 14.87
C GLY A 503 3.57 33.18 15.48
N VAL A 504 4.62 32.40 15.22
CA VAL A 504 4.82 31.06 15.78
C VAL A 504 6.12 31.05 16.58
N GLN A 505 6.05 30.58 17.83
CA GLN A 505 7.18 30.57 18.77
C GLN A 505 7.07 29.45 19.80
N CYS A 506 8.17 29.17 20.49
CA CYS A 506 8.23 28.23 21.61
C CYS A 506 8.25 29.01 22.93
N GLU A 507 7.29 28.77 23.82
CA GLU A 507 7.10 29.55 25.07
C GLU A 507 7.47 28.79 26.35
N GLY A 508 7.71 27.48 26.27
CA GLY A 508 8.05 26.65 27.44
C GLY A 508 8.58 25.27 27.06
N GLY A 509 9.41 24.70 27.92
CA GLY A 509 10.03 23.37 27.77
C GLY A 509 11.09 23.26 26.68
N CYS A 510 10.90 23.94 25.54
CA CYS A 510 11.72 23.92 24.34
C CYS A 510 11.95 25.33 23.79
N THR A 511 12.84 25.44 22.80
CA THR A 511 13.19 26.68 22.10
C THR A 511 13.17 26.48 20.60
N CYS A 512 12.73 27.51 19.87
CA CYS A 512 12.75 27.59 18.42
C CYS A 512 12.81 29.06 17.97
N THR A 513 13.27 29.30 16.74
CA THR A 513 13.28 30.64 16.15
C THR A 513 11.85 31.14 15.94
N TYR A 514 11.57 32.41 16.27
CA TYR A 514 10.30 33.06 15.93
C TYR A 514 10.15 33.19 14.40
N TRP A 515 8.99 32.85 13.86
CA TRP A 515 8.68 33.05 12.44
C TRP A 515 7.21 33.45 12.23
N ILE A 516 6.91 34.04 11.07
CA ILE A 516 5.55 34.42 10.66
C ILE A 516 4.99 33.38 9.70
N LEU A 517 3.92 32.71 10.11
CA LEU A 517 3.01 31.97 9.26
C LEU A 517 2.20 32.94 8.40
N ASP A 518 2.11 32.67 7.10
CA ASP A 518 1.26 33.42 6.18
C ASP A 518 0.19 32.49 5.59
N GLY A 519 -1.07 32.80 5.88
CA GLY A 519 -2.21 32.05 5.35
C GLY A 519 -2.52 32.38 3.88
N HIS A 520 -1.89 33.39 3.27
CA HIS A 520 -2.17 33.77 1.89
C HIS A 520 -1.30 33.02 0.86
N GLN A 521 -1.80 32.91 -0.36
CA GLN A 521 -1.08 32.47 -1.56
C GLN A 521 -1.77 33.02 -2.82
N ASP A 522 -1.03 33.34 -3.88
CA ASP A 522 -1.61 33.87 -5.14
C ASP A 522 -2.40 32.81 -5.93
N ALA A 523 -2.05 31.53 -5.73
CA ALA A 523 -2.73 30.41 -6.37
C ALA A 523 -4.19 30.30 -5.89
N ARG A 524 -5.14 30.29 -6.83
CA ARG A 524 -6.60 30.22 -6.58
C ARG A 524 -7.08 28.83 -6.11
N THR A 525 -6.40 28.27 -5.13
CA THR A 525 -6.74 27.02 -4.44
C THR A 525 -6.77 27.28 -2.93
N SER A 526 -7.36 26.36 -2.16
CA SER A 526 -7.34 26.38 -0.70
C SER A 526 -6.90 25.01 -0.19
N GLN A 527 -5.70 24.94 0.39
CA GLN A 527 -5.01 23.69 0.71
C GLN A 527 -4.39 23.76 2.10
N THR A 528 -4.24 22.60 2.75
CA THR A 528 -3.35 22.49 3.91
C THR A 528 -1.90 22.62 3.43
N PHE A 529 -1.06 23.27 4.22
CA PHE A 529 0.37 23.45 4.00
C PHE A 529 1.11 23.02 5.27
N LEU A 530 2.26 22.34 5.12
CA LEU A 530 3.08 21.90 6.25
C LEU A 530 4.32 22.78 6.36
N GLN A 531 4.34 23.69 7.34
CA GLN A 531 5.50 24.51 7.57
C GLN A 531 6.43 23.83 8.58
N ALA A 532 7.59 23.39 8.08
CA ALA A 532 8.66 22.82 8.87
C ALA A 532 9.50 23.91 9.58
N PHE A 533 9.88 23.66 10.83
CA PHE A 533 10.83 24.47 11.59
C PHE A 533 11.62 23.60 12.58
N LYS A 534 12.75 24.09 13.08
CA LYS A 534 13.60 23.37 14.04
C LYS A 534 13.27 23.76 15.48
N VAL A 535 13.21 22.76 16.36
CA VAL A 535 12.85 22.90 17.78
C VAL A 535 13.80 22.05 18.64
N THR A 536 14.18 22.53 19.84
CA THR A 536 14.95 21.70 20.79
C THR A 536 14.10 20.61 21.44
N GLN A 537 14.76 19.55 21.91
CA GLN A 537 14.12 18.36 22.47
C GLN A 537 13.62 18.62 23.90
N SER A 538 12.37 18.28 24.17
CA SER A 538 11.73 18.39 25.48
C SER A 538 10.55 17.43 25.60
N GLU A 539 10.21 17.01 26.83
CA GLU A 539 8.98 16.24 27.06
C GLU A 539 7.73 17.11 27.00
N GLU A 540 7.86 18.38 27.39
CA GLU A 540 6.77 19.33 27.64
C GLU A 540 6.95 20.59 26.77
N CYS A 541 7.21 20.42 25.48
CA CYS A 541 7.43 21.53 24.54
C CYS A 541 6.12 22.29 24.26
N ILE A 542 6.08 23.57 24.60
CA ILE A 542 4.92 24.45 24.41
C ILE A 542 5.16 25.35 23.18
N ILE A 543 4.40 25.10 22.12
CA ILE A 543 4.39 25.91 20.89
C ILE A 543 3.17 26.82 20.92
N SER A 544 3.39 28.11 20.71
CA SER A 544 2.38 29.18 20.71
C SER A 544 2.19 29.73 19.30
N VAL A 545 0.94 29.93 18.91
CA VAL A 545 0.53 30.54 17.64
C VAL A 545 -0.37 31.73 17.95
N ARG A 546 -0.01 32.94 17.50
CA ARG A 546 -0.77 34.19 17.74
C ARG A 546 -1.07 34.92 16.43
N VAL A 547 -2.33 35.25 16.18
CA VAL A 547 -2.76 36.07 15.03
C VAL A 547 -2.16 37.46 15.13
N VAL A 548 -1.55 37.97 14.06
CA VAL A 548 -0.94 39.31 14.03
C VAL A 548 -1.78 40.33 13.24
N HIS A 549 -1.48 41.61 13.46
CA HIS A 549 -2.18 42.72 12.80
C HIS A 549 -1.78 42.87 11.32
N GLU A 550 -0.59 42.42 10.94
CA GLU A 550 -0.16 42.38 9.54
C GLU A 550 -0.98 41.33 8.76
N THR A 551 -1.56 41.74 7.63
CA THR A 551 -2.24 40.84 6.70
C THR A 551 -1.73 41.03 5.28
N SER A 552 -1.62 39.91 4.58
CA SER A 552 -1.26 39.76 3.17
C SER A 552 -2.49 39.76 2.24
N SER A 553 -3.71 39.58 2.76
CA SER A 553 -4.95 39.53 1.97
C SER A 553 -6.15 40.33 2.53
N GLY A 554 -5.91 41.21 3.50
CA GLY A 554 -6.92 42.18 4.00
C GLY A 554 -7.87 41.67 5.08
N LYS A 555 -7.61 40.48 5.66
CA LYS A 555 -8.31 39.87 6.80
C LYS A 555 -7.33 39.09 7.67
N HIS A 556 -7.77 38.58 8.82
CA HIS A 556 -6.88 37.95 9.81
C HIS A 556 -7.13 36.45 10.04
N LYS A 557 -7.93 35.76 9.20
CA LYS A 557 -8.22 34.33 9.40
C LYS A 557 -6.96 33.46 9.33
N VAL A 558 -6.64 32.81 10.44
CA VAL A 558 -5.61 31.78 10.57
C VAL A 558 -6.29 30.46 10.94
N LYS A 559 -5.86 29.35 10.34
CA LYS A 559 -6.34 28.01 10.66
C LYS A 559 -5.20 27.01 10.77
N ILE A 560 -5.14 26.30 11.90
CA ILE A 560 -4.15 25.26 12.19
C ILE A 560 -4.86 23.90 12.20
N THR A 561 -4.29 22.90 11.52
CA THR A 561 -4.95 21.60 11.22
C THR A 561 -4.30 20.39 11.88
N GLY A 562 -3.02 20.48 12.28
CA GLY A 562 -2.30 19.41 12.98
C GLY A 562 -0.85 19.76 13.26
N ILE A 563 -0.14 18.87 13.97
CA ILE A 563 1.29 18.94 14.24
C ILE A 563 1.93 17.55 14.02
N MET A 564 3.09 17.51 13.38
CA MET A 564 3.99 16.34 13.39
C MET A 564 5.37 16.70 13.92
N VAL A 565 6.08 15.70 14.46
CA VAL A 565 7.43 15.82 15.03
C VAL A 565 8.33 14.77 14.39
N SER A 566 9.53 15.15 13.94
CA SER A 566 10.49 14.18 13.42
C SER A 566 11.05 13.32 14.55
N GLU A 567 11.08 12.00 14.34
CA GLU A 567 11.63 11.04 15.31
C GLU A 567 13.15 11.13 15.49
N ASP A 568 13.80 11.91 14.63
CA ASP A 568 15.24 11.92 14.40
C ASP A 568 15.69 13.36 14.04
N PRO A 569 16.81 13.88 14.57
CA PRO A 569 17.28 15.23 14.25
C PRO A 569 17.71 15.39 12.78
N GLU A 570 18.20 14.30 12.18
CA GLU A 570 18.65 14.22 10.78
C GLU A 570 17.50 14.04 9.77
N ALA A 571 16.28 13.70 10.22
CA ALA A 571 15.17 13.46 9.31
C ALA A 571 14.68 14.75 8.63
N ALA A 572 14.51 14.65 7.31
CA ALA A 572 13.82 15.65 6.49
C ALA A 572 12.37 15.84 6.95
N ALA A 573 11.84 17.04 6.70
CA ALA A 573 10.41 17.32 6.80
C ALA A 573 9.63 16.42 5.81
N PHE A 574 8.45 15.96 6.20
CA PHE A 574 7.65 15.04 5.41
C PHE A 574 6.92 15.74 4.24
N GLN A 575 6.49 16.99 4.42
CA GLN A 575 5.95 17.93 3.42
C GLN A 575 4.73 17.50 2.55
N ASN A 576 4.31 16.22 2.55
CA ASN A 576 3.06 15.78 1.93
C ASN A 576 1.87 16.19 2.82
N TRP A 577 1.32 17.37 2.51
CA TRP A 577 0.11 17.94 3.12
C TRP A 577 -1.17 17.17 2.81
N ALA A 578 -1.20 16.38 1.73
CA ALA A 578 -2.38 15.60 1.37
C ALA A 578 -2.65 14.52 2.43
N SER A 579 -1.61 13.92 3.03
CA SER A 579 -1.80 12.95 4.12
C SER A 579 -2.51 13.54 5.35
N PHE A 580 -2.27 14.82 5.67
CA PHE A 580 -2.96 15.53 6.75
C PHE A 580 -4.45 15.74 6.45
N ASP A 581 -4.78 16.16 5.22
CA ASP A 581 -6.16 16.32 4.77
C ASP A 581 -6.90 14.96 4.78
N TRP A 582 -6.24 13.89 4.33
CA TRP A 582 -6.74 12.51 4.37
C TRP A 582 -7.02 12.04 5.81
N VAL A 583 -6.07 12.22 6.75
CA VAL A 583 -6.26 11.82 8.16
C VAL A 583 -7.31 12.68 8.87
N SER A 584 -7.34 13.99 8.64
CA SER A 584 -8.32 14.90 9.26
C SER A 584 -9.76 14.51 8.87
N ILE A 585 -9.98 14.10 7.62
CA ILE A 585 -11.26 13.55 7.15
C ILE A 585 -11.57 12.19 7.77
N ALA A 586 -10.58 11.30 7.91
CA ALA A 586 -10.77 9.94 8.43
C ALA A 586 -11.00 9.91 9.95
N ALA A 587 -10.05 10.43 10.73
CA ALA A 587 -10.03 10.34 12.19
C ALA A 587 -11.11 11.20 12.87
N SER A 588 -11.83 12.04 12.12
CA SER A 588 -13.03 12.74 12.59
C SER A 588 -14.34 11.94 12.47
N LYS A 589 -14.30 10.75 11.83
CA LYS A 589 -15.46 9.84 11.72
C LYS A 589 -15.42 8.67 12.71
N ASP A 590 -14.27 8.35 13.30
CA ASP A 590 -14.14 7.34 14.36
C ASP A 590 -14.04 8.02 15.74
N PRO A 591 -14.95 7.74 16.70
CA PRO A 591 -14.84 8.26 18.07
C PRO A 591 -13.59 7.77 18.83
N LYS A 592 -12.90 6.70 18.39
CA LYS A 592 -11.59 6.31 18.94
C LYS A 592 -10.44 7.19 18.42
N GLY A 593 -10.66 7.92 17.32
CA GLY A 593 -9.64 8.73 16.64
C GLY A 593 -8.68 7.91 15.77
N VAL A 594 -9.07 6.72 15.30
CA VAL A 594 -8.30 5.92 14.34
C VAL A 594 -8.80 6.17 12.92
N PHE A 595 -7.92 5.99 11.93
CA PHE A 595 -8.21 6.11 10.52
C PHE A 595 -8.97 4.88 10.01
N GLU A 596 -10.25 5.04 9.68
CA GLU A 596 -11.01 4.04 8.90
C GLU A 596 -11.84 4.75 7.82
N ILE A 597 -11.25 4.96 6.63
CA ILE A 597 -11.98 5.57 5.51
C ILE A 597 -12.86 4.52 4.81
N GLY A 598 -14.16 4.60 5.09
CA GLY A 598 -15.21 3.86 4.38
C GLY A 598 -15.26 4.19 2.87
N ASN A 599 -15.67 3.19 2.08
CA ASN A 599 -15.45 3.13 0.62
C ASN A 599 -15.89 4.37 -0.18
N ILE A 600 -16.99 5.03 0.19
CA ILE A 600 -17.52 6.20 -0.54
C ILE A 600 -16.57 7.41 -0.39
N ALA A 601 -16.20 7.75 0.85
CA ALA A 601 -15.27 8.85 1.13
C ALA A 601 -13.88 8.55 0.56
N ARG A 602 -13.47 7.28 0.56
CA ARG A 602 -12.22 6.82 -0.06
C ARG A 602 -12.21 7.10 -1.56
N ARG A 603 -13.23 6.66 -2.31
CA ARG A 603 -13.31 6.88 -3.76
C ARG A 603 -13.20 8.36 -4.11
N ALA A 604 -14.03 9.20 -3.47
CA ALA A 604 -14.02 10.65 -3.65
C ALA A 604 -12.69 11.35 -3.26
N LEU A 605 -11.82 10.70 -2.47
CA LEU A 605 -10.47 11.16 -2.16
C LEU A 605 -9.41 10.60 -3.13
N LEU A 606 -9.54 9.34 -3.58
CA LEU A 606 -8.68 8.76 -4.61
C LEU A 606 -8.82 9.53 -5.93
N ASP A 607 -10.07 9.78 -6.38
CA ASP A 607 -10.39 10.51 -7.61
C ASP A 607 -9.76 11.91 -7.62
N ARG A 608 -9.66 12.57 -6.46
CA ARG A 608 -9.05 13.90 -6.29
C ARG A 608 -7.52 13.91 -6.28
N ASN A 609 -6.89 12.76 -6.08
CA ASN A 609 -5.43 12.61 -5.97
C ASN A 609 -4.84 11.74 -7.09
N ALA A 610 -5.63 11.44 -8.14
CA ALA A 610 -5.19 10.66 -9.30
C ALA A 610 -4.20 11.40 -10.22
N ALA A 611 -4.08 12.73 -10.10
CA ALA A 611 -3.25 13.57 -10.97
C ALA A 611 -1.78 13.12 -11.04
N SER A 612 -1.16 12.79 -9.91
CA SER A 612 0.24 12.32 -9.88
C SER A 612 0.45 10.99 -10.60
N SER A 613 -0.59 10.17 -10.73
CA SER A 613 -0.53 8.94 -11.53
C SER A 613 -0.56 9.25 -13.02
N ALA A 614 -1.31 10.27 -13.46
CA ALA A 614 -1.30 10.75 -14.84
C ALA A 614 0.06 11.37 -15.21
N ASP A 615 0.66 12.20 -14.34
CA ASP A 615 1.99 12.80 -14.58
C ASP A 615 3.08 11.71 -14.78
N ILE A 616 3.05 10.67 -13.93
CA ILE A 616 3.97 9.52 -13.98
C ILE A 616 3.73 8.66 -15.24
N MET A 617 2.47 8.48 -15.65
CA MET A 617 2.10 7.81 -16.89
C MET A 617 2.57 8.60 -18.12
N GLU A 618 2.35 9.92 -18.18
CA GLU A 618 2.79 10.77 -19.29
C GLU A 618 4.32 10.66 -19.51
N PHE A 619 5.11 10.64 -18.43
CA PHE A 619 6.56 10.43 -18.53
C PHE A 619 6.93 9.04 -19.06
N TYR A 620 6.21 7.99 -18.65
CA TYR A 620 6.45 6.62 -19.12
C TYR A 620 6.15 6.45 -20.62
N PHE A 621 5.02 6.98 -21.10
CA PHE A 621 4.69 6.91 -22.52
C PHE A 621 5.69 7.71 -23.38
N LYS A 622 6.11 8.89 -22.94
CA LYS A 622 7.23 9.64 -23.56
C LYS A 622 8.55 8.87 -23.54
N SER A 623 8.79 8.02 -22.54
CA SER A 623 9.98 7.15 -22.49
C SER A 623 9.92 6.00 -23.50
N LEU A 624 8.72 5.52 -23.88
CA LEU A 624 8.55 4.56 -24.97
C LEU A 624 8.82 5.21 -26.34
N GLU A 625 8.30 6.43 -26.56
CA GLU A 625 8.52 7.21 -27.79
C GLU A 625 9.99 7.63 -27.98
N GLY A 626 10.67 7.99 -26.88
CA GLY A 626 12.05 8.48 -26.88
C GLY A 626 13.15 7.41 -26.91
N GLY A 627 12.80 6.13 -27.10
CA GLY A 627 13.76 5.02 -27.09
C GLY A 627 14.87 5.14 -28.16
N PRO A 628 16.10 4.66 -27.88
CA PRO A 628 17.22 4.82 -28.79
C PRO A 628 17.00 4.07 -30.12
N ALA A 629 17.14 4.76 -31.25
CA ALA A 629 17.02 4.19 -32.59
C ALA A 629 18.11 3.12 -32.84
N GLY A 630 17.80 1.87 -32.50
CA GLY A 630 18.80 0.79 -32.30
C GLY A 630 18.47 -0.59 -32.87
N GLY A 631 17.35 -0.75 -33.60
CA GLY A 631 17.07 -1.91 -34.46
C GLY A 631 16.46 -3.16 -33.79
N GLY A 632 15.69 -3.93 -34.58
CA GLY A 632 15.30 -5.31 -34.24
C GLY A 632 13.84 -5.57 -33.85
N SER A 633 12.87 -5.18 -34.70
CA SER A 633 11.53 -5.80 -34.86
C SER A 633 10.71 -6.20 -33.61
N GLY A 634 9.52 -5.62 -33.42
CA GLY A 634 8.46 -6.36 -32.71
C GLY A 634 7.39 -5.62 -31.89
N VAL A 635 7.37 -4.28 -31.84
CA VAL A 635 6.28 -3.53 -31.18
C VAL A 635 5.65 -2.56 -32.18
N THR A 636 4.33 -2.66 -32.36
CA THR A 636 3.54 -1.78 -33.23
C THR A 636 3.15 -0.50 -32.50
N ASN A 637 3.21 0.64 -33.21
CA ASN A 637 2.83 1.94 -32.67
C ASN A 637 1.40 1.94 -32.10
N PHE A 638 1.24 2.42 -30.86
CA PHE A 638 -0.07 2.78 -30.32
C PHE A 638 -0.40 4.22 -30.70
N ASP A 639 -0.94 4.44 -31.92
CA ASP A 639 -1.89 5.54 -32.24
C ASP A 639 -2.29 5.57 -33.74
N GLU A 640 -2.87 4.49 -34.27
CA GLU A 640 -3.71 4.55 -35.48
C GLU A 640 -5.00 3.70 -35.35
N PRO A 641 -6.15 4.13 -35.91
CA PRO A 641 -7.42 3.42 -35.81
C PRO A 641 -7.51 2.25 -36.80
N VAL A 642 -7.83 1.05 -36.29
CA VAL A 642 -7.92 -0.18 -37.10
C VAL A 642 -9.11 -0.14 -38.06
N THR A 643 -8.86 0.25 -39.32
CA THR A 643 -9.86 0.26 -40.40
C THR A 643 -9.32 -0.31 -41.72
N GLN A 644 -8.72 -1.50 -41.67
CA GLN A 644 -8.43 -2.27 -42.91
C GLN A 644 -8.39 -3.80 -42.66
N PHE A 645 -9.57 -4.43 -42.51
CA PHE A 645 -9.71 -5.89 -42.61
C PHE A 645 -11.14 -6.35 -43.01
N PHE A 646 -11.70 -5.73 -44.05
CA PHE A 646 -12.76 -6.33 -44.87
C PHE A 646 -12.36 -6.22 -46.34
N GLY A 647 -12.56 -7.31 -47.08
CA GLY A 647 -12.34 -7.37 -48.53
C GLY A 647 -13.54 -6.85 -49.32
N ASP A 648 -13.41 -6.87 -50.64
CA ASP A 648 -14.35 -6.27 -51.59
C ASP A 648 -15.80 -6.77 -51.44
N ILE A 649 -16.75 -5.83 -51.52
CA ILE A 649 -18.03 -5.97 -52.24
C ILE A 649 -18.49 -4.56 -52.64
N ASP A 650 -18.84 -4.44 -53.92
CA ASP A 650 -19.63 -3.41 -54.62
C ASP A 650 -19.69 -1.97 -54.05
N GLY A 651 -19.08 -1.04 -54.79
CA GLY A 651 -19.22 0.39 -54.55
C GLY A 651 -20.40 1.02 -55.30
N LEU A 652 -20.87 2.16 -54.79
CA LEU A 652 -21.66 3.15 -55.53
C LEU A 652 -21.09 4.55 -55.26
N ASP A 653 -20.97 5.35 -56.31
CA ASP A 653 -20.73 6.80 -56.24
C ASP A 653 -22.03 7.48 -55.81
N GLU A 654 -21.98 8.37 -54.82
CA GLU A 654 -22.65 9.66 -55.02
C GLU A 654 -22.01 10.84 -54.27
N SER A 655 -21.70 11.86 -55.07
CA SER A 655 -21.13 13.18 -54.76
C SER A 655 -21.61 13.98 -53.52
N LYS A 656 -20.74 14.95 -53.14
CA LYS A 656 -20.91 16.12 -52.23
C LYS A 656 -20.58 15.82 -50.76
N ARG A 657 -19.67 16.55 -50.10
CA ARG A 657 -19.55 18.01 -49.88
C ARG A 657 -20.75 18.61 -49.12
N HIS A 658 -20.62 18.75 -47.81
CA HIS A 658 -20.34 20.11 -47.30
C HIS A 658 -19.50 20.12 -46.03
#